data_AF-A0A976KKY4-F1
#
_entry.id   AF-A0A976KKY4-F1
#
_cell.length_a   1.000
_cell.length_b   1.000
_cell.length_c   1.000
_cell.angle_alpha   90.00
_cell.angle_beta   90.00
_cell.angle_gamma   90.00
#
_symmetry.space_group_name_H-M   'P 1'
#
loop_
_entity.id
_entity.type
_entity.pdbx_description
1 polymer ?
#
loop_
_entity_poly.entity_id
_entity_poly.type
_entity_poly.pdbx_seq_one_letter_code
_entity_poly.pdbx_strand_id
1 'polypeptide(L)'
;MQREMFNIPVLLSNIRPVLILLFLGATMPMLLMSNVLADPTGDTNALIRQLNKDLRAAERNMFSGKNESADQQLKAIAPQIEQLKAADPKNSKVKSLESKYAKIRKNLDRKLGVTAPASPPAAPPVSRSKPVATSPPAAKPKEAPQPAEATLPRAVTGDLANAKTKLDEAESKWGEDFTGRSTVSGLTDPRAVKLEAVEQPLKSANYYYGNILKKCERKSSPCDPSHPEIAAIKARIKTIEANVDGLKAELEGAKAAKAAAAAEESARAQAAEADCENWKQKLAVYTEGDKAIYRCVSADDANMPVCKNNYDEAVSLMEEFQKTPWAVEPCGALTSTLSDLNRYMDNFKASYDNYAQRAAVAKANRGEIVFSREPIDPENPTSLTAQFKAGDHIYGLIRTTKPWSEIYKKDSSADVMVNVRIDGKKIHAQFVKLKNPELLSQQYLIFEIAPDPDKMTAYSNPDLEYGLSTATMRQGPNELTSHLAKLGPGSHTLELDVSYYGTTWSAGGLTIAGNDFQNYAKLHDQIAKGVAQSVTLPAARMTNKSMAAKMRSLLENAGWEDIHRINIVDKDWWLDRISGGNSPVKSRHIAAAALARDADGYYYKVCTFHQDKLLTGGFGELYLSHQGDRVPVPKANINK
;
A
#
# COMPACT_ATOMS: atom_id res chain seq x y z
N MET A 1 -6.62 39.49 -4.61
CA MET A 1 -5.46 40.12 -3.96
C MET A 1 -5.84 40.42 -2.52
N GLN A 2 -5.73 39.42 -1.64
CA GLN A 2 -5.87 39.52 -0.19
C GLN A 2 -5.22 38.25 0.36
N ARG A 3 -4.09 38.41 1.05
CA ARG A 3 -3.31 37.33 1.68
C ARG A 3 -3.84 37.15 3.10
N GLU A 4 -4.46 36.01 3.38
CA GLU A 4 -4.67 35.54 4.75
C GLU A 4 -3.39 34.86 5.24
N MET A 5 -2.84 35.35 6.36
CA MET A 5 -1.79 34.66 7.11
C MET A 5 -2.45 33.96 8.31
N PHE A 6 -2.56 32.64 8.24
CA PHE A 6 -2.80 31.79 9.40
C PHE A 6 -1.49 31.63 10.18
N ASN A 7 -1.51 31.99 11.47
CA ASN A 7 -0.38 31.81 12.38
C ASN A 7 -0.77 30.75 13.43
N ILE A 8 -0.13 29.58 13.35
CA ILE A 8 -0.28 28.44 14.27
C ILE A 8 0.87 28.54 15.29
N PRO A 9 0.63 28.53 16.61
CA PRO A 9 1.72 28.45 17.58
C PRO A 9 2.19 27.00 17.75
N VAL A 10 3.44 26.77 17.39
CA VAL A 10 4.23 25.57 17.68
C VAL A 10 4.63 25.59 19.16
N LEU A 11 4.29 24.53 19.90
CA LEU A 11 4.78 24.26 21.26
C LEU A 11 5.73 23.07 21.22
N LEU A 12 7.02 23.36 21.32
CA LEU A 12 8.11 22.41 21.59
C LEU A 12 8.60 22.66 23.01
N SER A 13 8.61 21.63 23.87
CA SER A 13 9.64 21.53 24.91
C SER A 13 9.84 20.11 25.43
N ASN A 14 11.13 19.76 25.53
CA ASN A 14 11.77 18.93 26.56
C ASN A 14 11.92 17.41 26.34
N ILE A 15 12.98 17.08 25.60
CA ILE A 15 13.70 15.79 25.66
C ILE A 15 14.89 15.95 26.65
N ARG A 16 15.07 14.98 27.55
CA ARG A 16 16.29 14.79 28.37
C ARG A 16 17.08 13.58 27.85
N PRO A 17 18.40 13.52 28.12
CA PRO A 17 19.39 12.99 27.18
C PRO A 17 19.60 11.49 27.34
N VAL A 18 19.77 10.78 26.22
CA VAL A 18 20.34 9.43 26.19
C VAL A 18 21.62 9.48 25.37
N LEU A 19 22.66 8.99 26.03
CA LEU A 19 24.04 8.76 25.62
C LEU A 19 24.15 8.22 24.17
N ILE A 20 24.82 8.96 23.28
CA ILE A 20 25.18 8.49 21.93
C ILE A 20 26.69 8.28 21.88
N LEU A 21 27.08 7.02 21.72
CA LEU A 21 28.42 6.57 21.40
C LEU A 21 28.69 6.81 19.91
N LEU A 22 29.73 7.57 19.62
CA LEU A 22 30.31 7.81 18.29
C LEU A 22 31.00 6.55 17.76
N PHE A 23 30.62 6.10 16.57
CA PHE A 23 31.49 5.30 15.70
C PHE A 23 31.42 5.84 14.26
N LEU A 24 32.54 6.40 13.81
CA LEU A 24 32.86 6.63 12.40
C LEU A 24 33.04 5.28 11.69
N GLY A 25 32.57 5.18 10.45
CA GLY A 25 32.93 4.07 9.56
C GLY A 25 32.20 4.13 8.22
N ALA A 26 32.84 4.75 7.23
CA ALA A 26 32.51 4.55 5.82
C ALA A 26 33.05 3.19 5.35
N THR A 27 32.28 2.43 4.56
CA THR A 27 32.72 1.65 3.36
C THR A 27 31.67 0.60 2.91
N MET A 28 31.39 0.61 1.59
CA MET A 28 30.96 -0.48 0.68
C MET A 28 29.75 -1.40 0.96
N PRO A 29 29.00 -1.81 -0.09
CA PRO A 29 27.95 -2.83 0.01
C PRO A 29 28.56 -4.25 -0.04
N MET A 30 28.32 -5.03 1.01
CA MET A 30 28.74 -6.42 1.14
C MET A 30 27.66 -7.35 0.54
N LEU A 31 28.06 -8.14 -0.46
CA LEU A 31 27.28 -9.24 -1.02
C LEU A 31 27.06 -10.33 0.04
N LEU A 32 25.84 -10.86 0.10
CA LEU A 32 25.42 -12.03 0.87
C LEU A 32 26.24 -13.28 0.54
N MET A 33 26.69 -14.01 1.56
CA MET A 33 27.08 -15.43 1.46
C MET A 33 26.30 -16.20 2.53
N SER A 34 25.20 -16.83 2.12
CA SER A 34 24.51 -17.86 2.91
C SER A 34 24.98 -19.22 2.40
N ASN A 35 25.73 -19.96 3.23
CA ASN A 35 26.09 -21.35 2.96
C ASN A 35 24.89 -22.25 3.26
N VAL A 36 24.27 -22.79 2.21
CA VAL A 36 23.42 -23.98 2.29
C VAL A 36 24.26 -25.18 1.82
N LEU A 37 24.48 -26.13 2.71
CA LEU A 37 25.05 -27.43 2.40
C LEU A 37 23.94 -28.30 1.78
N ALA A 38 24.12 -28.69 0.52
CA ALA A 38 23.31 -29.69 -0.16
C ALA A 38 24.21 -30.68 -0.94
N ASP A 39 23.72 -31.91 -1.04
CA ASP A 39 24.29 -33.15 -1.58
C ASP A 39 25.01 -33.01 -2.97
N PRO A 40 26.28 -33.49 -3.13
CA PRO A 40 27.19 -33.04 -4.21
C PRO A 40 27.00 -33.66 -5.62
N THR A 41 25.98 -34.47 -5.90
CA THR A 41 25.88 -35.14 -7.21
C THR A 41 24.75 -34.65 -8.13
N GLY A 42 23.73 -33.98 -7.57
CA GLY A 42 22.62 -33.40 -8.36
C GLY A 42 22.96 -32.07 -9.03
N ASP A 43 23.77 -31.23 -8.36
CA ASP A 43 24.03 -29.85 -8.76
C ASP A 43 25.09 -29.73 -9.90
N THR A 44 26.07 -30.62 -9.91
CA THR A 44 27.19 -30.61 -10.87
C THR A 44 26.74 -30.73 -12.33
N ASN A 45 25.74 -31.56 -12.63
CA ASN A 45 25.22 -31.71 -14.00
C ASN A 45 24.37 -30.51 -14.44
N ALA A 46 23.65 -29.86 -13.52
CA ALA A 46 22.91 -28.65 -13.79
C ALA A 46 23.87 -27.48 -14.06
N LEU A 47 24.90 -27.32 -13.23
CA LEU A 47 25.97 -26.34 -13.40
C LEU A 47 26.72 -26.53 -14.74
N ILE A 48 27.01 -27.76 -15.15
CA ILE A 48 27.61 -28.06 -16.48
C ILE A 48 26.71 -27.61 -17.65
N ARG A 49 25.38 -27.78 -17.54
CA ARG A 49 24.44 -27.33 -18.57
C ARG A 49 24.37 -25.81 -18.63
N GLN A 50 24.36 -25.16 -17.47
CA GLN A 50 24.32 -23.71 -17.34
C GLN A 50 25.61 -23.07 -17.88
N LEU A 51 26.78 -23.56 -17.48
CA LEU A 51 28.08 -23.11 -18.00
C LEU A 51 28.20 -23.25 -19.53
N ASN A 52 27.67 -24.34 -20.10
CA ASN A 52 27.62 -24.49 -21.57
C ASN A 52 26.72 -23.46 -22.26
N LYS A 53 25.58 -23.11 -21.63
CA LYS A 53 24.66 -22.07 -22.13
C LYS A 53 25.32 -20.70 -22.06
N ASP A 54 25.99 -20.39 -20.97
CA ASP A 54 26.64 -19.10 -20.73
C ASP A 54 27.87 -18.91 -21.63
N LEU A 55 28.68 -19.95 -21.84
CA LEU A 55 29.76 -19.91 -22.82
C LEU A 55 29.26 -19.70 -24.25
N ARG A 56 28.11 -20.29 -24.65
CA ARG A 56 27.49 -20.03 -25.95
C ARG A 56 26.96 -18.60 -26.06
N ALA A 57 26.45 -18.03 -24.97
CA ALA A 57 25.99 -16.65 -24.93
C ALA A 57 27.16 -15.67 -25.09
N ALA A 58 28.26 -15.89 -24.36
CA ALA A 58 29.50 -15.11 -24.49
C ALA A 58 30.08 -15.19 -25.90
N GLU A 59 30.10 -16.39 -26.49
CA GLU A 59 30.53 -16.61 -27.87
C GLU A 59 29.67 -15.84 -28.89
N ARG A 60 28.33 -15.89 -28.76
CA ARG A 60 27.43 -15.10 -29.61
C ARG A 60 27.65 -13.59 -29.45
N ASN A 61 27.80 -13.11 -28.22
CA ASN A 61 28.06 -11.71 -27.95
C ASN A 61 29.37 -11.25 -28.62
N MET A 62 30.43 -12.05 -28.52
CA MET A 62 31.72 -11.82 -29.20
C MET A 62 31.60 -11.81 -30.73
N PHE A 63 30.78 -12.69 -31.33
CA PHE A 63 30.57 -12.70 -32.78
C PHE A 63 29.68 -11.54 -33.27
N SER A 64 28.75 -11.08 -32.44
CA SER A 64 27.88 -9.93 -32.72
C SER A 64 28.53 -8.55 -32.49
N GLY A 65 29.82 -8.51 -32.13
CA GLY A 65 30.56 -7.27 -31.88
C GLY A 65 30.40 -6.69 -30.47
N LYS A 66 29.59 -7.31 -29.60
CA LYS A 66 29.40 -6.95 -28.19
C LYS A 66 30.55 -7.45 -27.31
N ASN A 67 31.77 -7.03 -27.62
CA ASN A 67 32.98 -7.58 -27.01
C ASN A 67 33.07 -7.32 -25.49
N GLU A 68 32.63 -6.16 -25.00
CA GLU A 68 32.62 -5.84 -23.57
C GLU A 68 31.64 -6.72 -22.78
N SER A 69 30.46 -6.98 -23.34
CA SER A 69 29.46 -7.88 -22.74
C SER A 69 29.97 -9.32 -22.71
N ALA A 70 30.65 -9.76 -23.78
CA ALA A 70 31.32 -11.06 -23.80
C ALA A 70 32.45 -11.15 -22.76
N ASP A 71 33.22 -10.07 -22.55
CA ASP A 71 34.31 -10.02 -21.55
C ASP A 71 33.78 -10.15 -20.12
N GLN A 72 32.72 -9.43 -19.78
CA GLN A 72 32.04 -9.52 -18.49
C GLN A 72 31.45 -10.92 -18.24
N GLN A 73 30.81 -11.52 -19.24
CA GLN A 73 30.27 -12.87 -19.13
C GLN A 73 31.39 -13.91 -18.92
N LEU A 74 32.51 -13.81 -19.63
CA LEU A 74 33.64 -14.71 -19.40
C LEU A 74 34.25 -14.52 -18.01
N LYS A 75 34.38 -13.29 -17.50
CA LYS A 75 34.85 -13.03 -16.13
C LYS A 75 33.96 -13.68 -15.06
N ALA A 76 32.64 -13.72 -15.28
CA ALA A 76 31.69 -14.38 -14.38
C ALA A 76 31.73 -15.92 -14.49
N ILE A 77 32.02 -16.46 -15.67
CA ILE A 77 32.11 -17.91 -15.93
C ILE A 77 33.37 -18.53 -15.32
N ALA A 78 34.49 -17.79 -15.27
CA ALA A 78 35.77 -18.28 -14.78
C ALA A 78 35.72 -18.90 -13.36
N PRO A 79 35.20 -18.23 -12.31
CA PRO A 79 35.15 -18.80 -10.97
C PRO A 79 34.22 -20.03 -10.88
N GLN A 80 33.19 -20.10 -11.71
CA GLN A 80 32.26 -21.24 -11.73
C GLN A 80 32.87 -22.50 -12.35
N ILE A 81 33.77 -22.35 -13.34
CA ILE A 81 34.55 -23.47 -13.88
C ILE A 81 35.52 -24.02 -12.83
N GLU A 82 36.16 -23.14 -12.04
CA GLU A 82 37.04 -23.56 -10.92
C GLU A 82 36.24 -24.24 -9.80
N GLN A 83 35.05 -23.73 -9.46
CA GLN A 83 34.16 -24.37 -8.50
C GLN A 83 33.74 -25.77 -8.96
N LEU A 84 33.39 -25.92 -10.24
CA LEU A 84 33.02 -27.21 -10.83
C LEU A 84 34.21 -28.20 -10.82
N LYS A 85 35.43 -27.70 -11.07
CA LYS A 85 36.66 -28.49 -11.03
C LYS A 85 37.02 -28.95 -9.63
N ALA A 86 36.77 -28.13 -8.61
CA ALA A 86 36.95 -28.50 -7.21
C ALA A 86 35.92 -29.53 -6.74
N ALA A 87 34.67 -29.42 -7.23
CA ALA A 87 33.58 -30.31 -6.86
C ALA A 87 33.65 -31.70 -7.53
N ASP A 88 34.04 -31.79 -8.81
CA ASP A 88 34.18 -33.07 -9.53
C ASP A 88 35.41 -33.06 -10.48
N PRO A 89 36.63 -33.28 -9.94
CA PRO A 89 37.87 -33.23 -10.73
C PRO A 89 37.98 -34.30 -11.82
N LYS A 90 37.17 -35.38 -11.75
CA LYS A 90 37.24 -36.52 -12.68
C LYS A 90 36.20 -36.42 -13.81
N ASN A 91 35.38 -35.37 -13.82
CA ASN A 91 34.36 -35.19 -14.85
C ASN A 91 34.98 -34.88 -16.23
N SER A 92 34.72 -35.74 -17.22
CA SER A 92 35.22 -35.57 -18.59
C SER A 92 34.75 -34.27 -19.26
N LYS A 93 33.64 -33.68 -18.79
CA LYS A 93 33.06 -32.44 -19.35
C LYS A 93 33.73 -31.17 -18.83
N VAL A 94 34.42 -31.20 -17.69
CA VAL A 94 35.15 -30.04 -17.13
C VAL A 94 36.26 -29.60 -18.08
N LYS A 95 37.08 -30.54 -18.57
CA LYS A 95 38.14 -30.25 -19.56
C LYS A 95 37.59 -29.63 -20.86
N SER A 96 36.38 -30.04 -21.26
CA SER A 96 35.71 -29.49 -22.45
C SER A 96 35.26 -28.04 -22.22
N LEU A 97 34.70 -27.74 -21.04
CA LEU A 97 34.34 -26.37 -20.64
C LEU A 97 35.56 -25.46 -20.52
N GLU A 98 36.65 -25.93 -19.89
CA GLU A 98 37.93 -25.20 -19.81
C GLU A 98 38.49 -24.87 -21.20
N SER A 99 38.51 -25.87 -22.10
CA SER A 99 39.00 -25.69 -23.47
C SER A 99 38.15 -24.69 -24.26
N LYS A 100 36.83 -24.73 -24.06
CA LYS A 100 35.90 -23.80 -24.72
C LYS A 100 36.02 -22.38 -24.18
N TYR A 101 36.11 -22.23 -22.86
CA TYR A 101 36.39 -20.96 -22.20
C TYR A 101 37.69 -20.33 -22.71
N ALA A 102 38.80 -21.10 -22.71
CA ALA A 102 40.10 -20.62 -23.17
C ALA A 102 40.08 -20.19 -24.65
N LYS A 103 39.36 -20.91 -25.50
CA LYS A 103 39.22 -20.57 -26.92
C LYS A 103 38.44 -19.26 -27.14
N ILE A 104 37.31 -19.08 -26.44
CA ILE A 104 36.51 -17.85 -26.54
C ILE A 104 37.31 -16.67 -25.97
N ARG A 105 37.96 -16.85 -24.81
CA ARG A 105 38.83 -15.84 -24.20
C ARG A 105 39.96 -15.40 -25.12
N LYS A 106 40.72 -16.35 -25.69
CA LYS A 106 41.80 -16.06 -26.65
C LYS A 106 41.31 -15.30 -27.89
N ASN A 107 40.13 -15.66 -28.41
CA ASN A 107 39.53 -14.97 -29.55
C ASN A 107 39.05 -13.56 -29.20
N LEU A 108 38.51 -13.38 -28.00
CA LEU A 108 38.05 -12.09 -27.49
C LEU A 108 39.23 -11.15 -27.20
N ASP A 109 40.28 -11.64 -26.56
CA ASP A 109 41.50 -10.85 -26.27
C ASP A 109 42.17 -10.38 -27.57
N ARG A 110 42.18 -11.22 -28.62
CA ARG A 110 42.61 -10.82 -29.98
C ARG A 110 41.72 -9.75 -30.60
N LYS A 111 40.40 -9.77 -30.34
CA LYS A 111 39.45 -8.74 -30.81
C LYS A 111 39.54 -7.44 -30.00
N LEU A 112 39.97 -7.51 -28.75
CA LEU A 112 40.15 -6.37 -27.84
C LEU A 112 41.56 -5.74 -27.92
N GLY A 113 42.45 -6.26 -28.78
CA GLY A 113 43.77 -5.68 -29.01
C GLY A 113 44.78 -5.91 -27.88
N VAL A 114 44.57 -6.91 -27.01
CA VAL A 114 45.52 -7.25 -25.94
C VAL A 114 46.59 -8.20 -26.53
N THR A 115 47.80 -7.69 -26.76
CA THR A 115 48.95 -8.49 -27.24
C THR A 115 50.08 -8.57 -26.22
N ALA A 116 50.59 -9.79 -25.98
CA ALA A 116 52.00 -10.10 -25.73
C ALA A 116 52.24 -11.64 -25.85
N PRO A 117 53.46 -12.13 -26.09
CA PRO A 117 54.20 -12.18 -27.36
C PRO A 117 54.28 -13.61 -27.97
N ALA A 118 54.57 -13.68 -29.28
CA ALA A 118 54.85 -14.92 -30.05
C ALA A 118 56.29 -15.43 -29.81
N SER A 119 56.62 -16.73 -29.98
CA SER A 119 57.12 -17.40 -31.23
C SER A 119 58.04 -18.62 -30.86
N PRO A 120 58.60 -19.49 -31.75
CA PRO A 120 58.35 -19.83 -33.18
C PRO A 120 58.53 -21.38 -33.50
N PRO A 121 59.05 -21.88 -34.66
CA PRO A 121 58.32 -22.80 -35.56
C PRO A 121 59.02 -24.15 -35.86
N ALA A 122 58.38 -25.07 -36.59
CA ALA A 122 59.10 -26.15 -37.31
C ALA A 122 58.35 -26.61 -38.57
N ALA A 123 59.15 -26.94 -39.59
CA ALA A 123 58.86 -27.06 -41.01
C ALA A 123 58.54 -28.54 -41.44
N PRO A 124 58.37 -28.86 -42.74
CA PRO A 124 57.57 -29.98 -43.29
C PRO A 124 58.36 -31.28 -43.55
N PRO A 125 57.72 -32.32 -44.14
CA PRO A 125 58.31 -32.89 -45.35
C PRO A 125 57.33 -33.32 -46.46
N VAL A 126 57.94 -33.67 -47.60
CA VAL A 126 57.41 -33.81 -48.95
C VAL A 126 57.49 -35.27 -49.43
N SER A 127 56.49 -35.68 -50.22
CA SER A 127 56.45 -36.67 -51.32
C SER A 127 56.88 -38.16 -51.20
N ARG A 128 55.96 -38.99 -51.73
CA ARG A 128 56.08 -40.13 -52.67
C ARG A 128 56.89 -41.38 -52.29
N SER A 129 56.20 -42.54 -52.29
CA SER A 129 56.56 -43.69 -53.15
C SER A 129 55.35 -44.62 -53.41
N LYS A 130 55.23 -45.11 -54.64
CA LYS A 130 54.55 -46.34 -55.14
C LYS A 130 55.71 -47.31 -55.54
N PRO A 131 55.57 -48.56 -56.06
CA PRO A 131 54.38 -49.35 -56.48
C PRO A 131 54.49 -50.93 -56.30
N VAL A 132 53.56 -51.67 -56.95
CA VAL A 132 53.66 -53.06 -57.54
C VAL A 132 53.40 -54.25 -56.60
N ALA A 133 52.70 -55.37 -56.92
CA ALA A 133 51.83 -55.91 -57.99
C ALA A 133 51.06 -57.14 -57.42
N THR A 134 49.93 -57.61 -57.96
CA THR A 134 49.82 -58.63 -59.04
C THR A 134 48.34 -58.97 -59.34
N SER A 135 48.04 -59.38 -60.59
CA SER A 135 46.72 -59.72 -61.19
C SER A 135 46.50 -61.27 -61.27
N PRO A 136 45.54 -61.89 -62.03
CA PRO A 136 44.07 -61.78 -62.31
C PRO A 136 43.36 -63.21 -62.23
N PRO A 137 42.30 -63.65 -62.98
CA PRO A 137 40.99 -63.12 -63.47
C PRO A 137 39.74 -64.07 -63.20
N ALA A 138 38.58 -63.77 -63.84
CA ALA A 138 37.41 -64.62 -64.22
C ALA A 138 36.15 -64.49 -63.31
N ALA A 139 34.88 -64.50 -63.75
CA ALA A 139 34.20 -64.72 -65.04
C ALA A 139 32.80 -64.04 -65.04
N LYS A 140 32.27 -63.74 -66.24
CA LYS A 140 30.85 -63.38 -66.49
C LYS A 140 29.98 -64.65 -66.62
N PRO A 141 28.68 -64.60 -66.30
CA PRO A 141 27.68 -65.41 -67.00
C PRO A 141 26.84 -64.57 -67.97
N LYS A 142 26.57 -65.18 -69.13
CA LYS A 142 25.70 -64.70 -70.22
C LYS A 142 24.23 -64.79 -69.81
N GLU A 143 23.48 -63.73 -70.11
CA GLU A 143 22.02 -63.72 -70.20
C GLU A 143 21.60 -64.09 -71.65
N ALA A 144 20.53 -64.88 -71.75
CA ALA A 144 19.97 -65.41 -73.00
C ALA A 144 19.05 -64.37 -73.70
N PRO A 145 18.95 -64.39 -75.04
CA PRO A 145 18.19 -63.40 -75.79
C PRO A 145 16.71 -63.79 -75.97
N GLN A 146 15.84 -62.80 -75.85
CA GLN A 146 14.43 -62.80 -76.29
C GLN A 146 14.11 -61.43 -76.95
N PRO A 147 13.01 -61.30 -77.73
CA PRO A 147 13.06 -61.10 -79.17
C PRO A 147 13.07 -59.63 -79.63
N ALA A 148 13.40 -59.44 -80.91
CA ALA A 148 13.52 -58.15 -81.59
C ALA A 148 12.23 -57.31 -81.56
N GLU A 149 12.27 -56.21 -80.80
CA GLU A 149 11.39 -55.05 -80.94
C GLU A 149 11.99 -54.01 -81.89
N ALA A 150 11.11 -53.25 -82.52
CA ALA A 150 11.40 -52.20 -83.49
C ALA A 150 12.49 -51.24 -82.99
N THR A 151 13.53 -51.04 -83.79
CA THR A 151 14.68 -50.21 -83.40
C THR A 151 14.30 -48.73 -83.39
N LEU A 152 14.42 -48.10 -82.21
CA LEU A 152 14.33 -46.65 -82.07
C LEU A 152 15.39 -45.94 -82.92
N PRO A 153 15.10 -44.72 -83.42
CA PRO A 153 16.08 -43.98 -84.20
C PRO A 153 17.33 -43.63 -83.39
N ARG A 154 18.51 -43.79 -84.01
CA ARG A 154 19.83 -43.51 -83.41
C ARG A 154 19.96 -42.08 -82.86
N ALA A 155 19.15 -41.13 -83.34
CA ALA A 155 19.13 -39.77 -82.85
C ALA A 155 18.64 -39.65 -81.39
N VAL A 156 17.84 -40.61 -80.92
CA VAL A 156 17.15 -40.61 -79.62
C VAL A 156 17.84 -41.55 -78.62
N THR A 157 18.57 -42.57 -79.08
CA THR A 157 19.22 -43.57 -78.21
C THR A 157 20.20 -42.96 -77.21
N GLY A 158 20.89 -41.87 -77.57
CA GLY A 158 21.80 -41.16 -76.65
C GLY A 158 21.07 -40.47 -75.49
N ASP A 159 19.96 -39.78 -75.77
CA ASP A 159 19.17 -39.14 -74.72
C ASP A 159 18.40 -40.17 -73.88
N LEU A 160 17.98 -41.29 -74.50
CA LEU A 160 17.37 -42.41 -73.80
C LEU A 160 18.34 -43.01 -72.76
N ALA A 161 19.59 -43.25 -73.15
CA ALA A 161 20.63 -43.72 -72.23
C ALA A 161 20.90 -42.71 -71.11
N ASN A 162 21.04 -41.42 -71.44
CA ASN A 162 21.26 -40.36 -70.45
C ASN A 162 20.09 -40.22 -69.46
N ALA A 163 18.84 -40.27 -69.94
CA ALA A 163 17.65 -40.26 -69.09
C ALA A 163 17.60 -41.48 -68.16
N LYS A 164 17.91 -42.69 -68.66
CA LYS A 164 18.02 -43.91 -67.84
C LYS A 164 19.07 -43.74 -66.74
N THR A 165 20.29 -43.30 -67.08
CA THR A 165 21.35 -43.06 -66.09
C THR A 165 20.94 -42.04 -65.02
N LYS A 166 20.28 -40.95 -65.40
CA LYS A 166 19.81 -39.94 -64.43
C LYS A 166 18.66 -40.42 -63.55
N LEU A 167 17.80 -41.31 -64.06
CA LEU A 167 16.80 -41.99 -63.26
C LEU A 167 17.43 -43.02 -62.31
N ASP A 168 18.44 -43.77 -62.74
CA ASP A 168 19.18 -44.70 -61.88
C ASP A 168 19.89 -43.93 -60.74
N GLU A 169 20.49 -42.77 -61.05
CA GLU A 169 21.05 -41.86 -60.04
C GLU A 169 19.96 -41.36 -59.07
N ALA A 170 18.80 -40.92 -59.58
CA ALA A 170 17.68 -40.44 -58.76
C ALA A 170 17.11 -41.53 -57.83
N GLU A 171 16.95 -42.76 -58.34
CA GLU A 171 16.45 -43.92 -57.60
C GLU A 171 17.47 -44.42 -56.57
N SER A 172 18.75 -44.43 -56.93
CA SER A 172 19.84 -44.74 -56.00
C SER A 172 19.85 -43.73 -54.84
N LYS A 173 19.75 -42.43 -55.16
CA LYS A 173 19.62 -41.37 -54.15
C LYS A 173 18.31 -41.49 -53.36
N TRP A 174 17.24 -42.00 -53.95
CA TRP A 174 16.00 -42.27 -53.22
C TRP A 174 16.14 -43.45 -52.24
N GLY A 175 16.99 -44.43 -52.52
CA GLY A 175 17.25 -45.57 -51.63
C GLY A 175 18.30 -45.33 -50.54
N GLU A 176 19.04 -44.22 -50.60
CA GLU A 176 20.13 -43.90 -49.67
C GLU A 176 19.61 -43.39 -48.31
N ASP A 177 20.33 -43.73 -47.22
CA ASP A 177 20.08 -43.17 -45.89
C ASP A 177 20.87 -41.86 -45.73
N PHE A 178 20.15 -40.78 -45.42
CA PHE A 178 20.70 -39.43 -45.23
C PHE A 178 20.82 -39.03 -43.76
N THR A 179 20.63 -39.96 -42.83
CA THR A 179 20.79 -39.71 -41.40
C THR A 179 22.18 -39.13 -41.10
N GLY A 180 22.22 -38.00 -40.38
CA GLY A 180 23.46 -37.32 -40.00
C GLY A 180 24.12 -36.45 -41.08
N ARG A 181 23.50 -36.32 -42.27
CA ARG A 181 23.93 -35.38 -43.32
C ARG A 181 23.18 -34.05 -43.21
N SER A 182 23.70 -33.02 -43.87
CA SER A 182 23.07 -31.70 -43.95
C SER A 182 22.94 -31.23 -45.40
N THR A 183 21.90 -30.44 -45.67
CA THR A 183 21.74 -29.71 -46.94
C THR A 183 22.82 -28.64 -47.09
N VAL A 184 22.96 -28.07 -48.30
CA VAL A 184 23.83 -26.89 -48.54
C VAL A 184 23.40 -25.69 -47.69
N SER A 185 22.10 -25.59 -47.39
CA SER A 185 21.54 -24.58 -46.49
C SER A 185 21.72 -24.88 -44.98
N GLY A 186 22.34 -26.01 -44.64
CA GLY A 186 22.60 -26.41 -43.25
C GLY A 186 21.45 -27.12 -42.54
N LEU A 187 20.33 -27.41 -43.21
CA LEU A 187 19.24 -28.24 -42.66
C LEU A 187 19.73 -29.67 -42.43
N THR A 188 19.46 -30.23 -41.25
CA THR A 188 19.86 -31.59 -40.84
C THR A 188 18.72 -32.60 -40.89
N ASP A 189 17.52 -32.19 -41.30
CA ASP A 189 16.39 -33.10 -41.50
C ASP A 189 16.71 -34.04 -42.66
N PRO A 190 16.84 -35.37 -42.44
CA PRO A 190 17.20 -36.32 -43.49
C PRO A 190 16.25 -36.28 -44.70
N ARG A 191 14.99 -35.88 -44.50
CA ARG A 191 14.00 -35.73 -45.57
C ARG A 191 14.33 -34.55 -46.48
N ALA A 192 14.76 -33.42 -45.91
CA ALA A 192 15.18 -32.24 -46.67
C ALA A 192 16.48 -32.52 -47.46
N VAL A 193 17.43 -33.23 -46.85
CA VAL A 193 18.68 -33.65 -47.53
C VAL A 193 18.38 -34.60 -48.69
N LYS A 194 17.48 -35.56 -48.47
CA LYS A 194 17.04 -36.50 -49.50
C LYS A 194 16.35 -35.79 -50.68
N LEU A 195 15.54 -34.78 -50.39
CA LEU A 195 14.88 -33.98 -51.43
C LEU A 195 15.90 -33.27 -52.33
N GLU A 196 16.88 -32.57 -51.73
CA GLU A 196 17.94 -31.85 -52.46
C GLU A 196 18.80 -32.81 -53.31
N ALA A 197 19.09 -34.01 -52.79
CA ALA A 197 19.92 -35.00 -53.46
C ALA A 197 19.24 -35.65 -54.69
N VAL A 198 17.90 -35.77 -54.68
CA VAL A 198 17.12 -36.40 -55.77
C VAL A 198 16.67 -35.38 -56.83
N GLU A 199 16.51 -34.12 -56.45
CA GLU A 199 15.96 -33.08 -57.33
C GLU A 199 16.84 -32.81 -58.57
N GLN A 200 18.17 -32.80 -58.42
CA GLN A 200 19.09 -32.53 -59.54
C GLN A 200 19.14 -33.67 -60.58
N PRO A 201 19.30 -34.95 -60.18
CA PRO A 201 19.12 -36.08 -61.09
C PRO A 201 17.75 -36.10 -61.78
N LEU A 202 16.66 -35.82 -61.05
CA LEU A 202 15.31 -35.80 -61.61
C LEU A 202 15.11 -34.68 -62.65
N LYS A 203 15.59 -33.46 -62.38
CA LYS A 203 15.61 -32.36 -63.36
C LYS A 203 16.37 -32.73 -64.63
N SER A 204 17.51 -33.41 -64.46
CA SER A 204 18.33 -33.88 -65.58
C SER A 204 17.62 -34.97 -66.39
N ALA A 205 16.97 -35.93 -65.74
CA ALA A 205 16.17 -36.96 -66.40
C ALA A 205 15.00 -36.35 -67.21
N ASN A 206 14.28 -35.40 -66.63
CA ASN A 206 13.21 -34.65 -67.29
C ASN A 206 13.73 -33.85 -68.51
N TYR A 207 14.91 -33.24 -68.41
CA TYR A 207 15.55 -32.54 -69.52
C TYR A 207 15.82 -33.47 -70.71
N TYR A 208 16.42 -34.64 -70.47
CA TYR A 208 16.68 -35.62 -71.51
C TYR A 208 15.38 -36.21 -72.09
N TYR A 209 14.38 -36.48 -71.26
CA TYR A 209 13.05 -36.89 -71.73
C TYR A 209 12.40 -35.86 -72.65
N GLY A 210 12.48 -34.56 -72.32
CA GLY A 210 12.02 -33.48 -73.20
C GLY A 210 12.76 -33.43 -74.54
N ASN A 211 14.07 -33.73 -74.55
CA ASN A 211 14.86 -33.81 -75.78
C ASN A 211 14.47 -35.03 -76.64
N ILE A 212 14.15 -36.16 -76.02
CA ILE A 212 13.62 -37.36 -76.71
C ILE A 212 12.35 -37.00 -77.46
N LEU A 213 11.37 -36.37 -76.79
CA LEU A 213 10.11 -35.96 -77.41
C LEU A 213 10.33 -35.00 -78.59
N LYS A 214 11.13 -33.95 -78.40
CA LYS A 214 11.48 -32.99 -79.46
C LYS A 214 12.17 -33.63 -80.66
N LYS A 215 12.93 -34.70 -80.46
CA LYS A 215 13.61 -35.43 -81.53
C LYS A 215 12.66 -36.39 -82.26
N CYS A 216 11.71 -37.00 -81.55
CA CYS A 216 10.66 -37.82 -82.15
C CYS A 216 9.70 -37.03 -83.05
N GLU A 217 9.53 -35.73 -82.81
CA GLU A 217 8.74 -34.82 -83.65
C GLU A 217 9.45 -34.41 -84.96
N ARG A 218 10.76 -34.68 -85.09
CA ARG A 218 11.52 -34.28 -86.28
C ARG A 218 11.19 -35.20 -87.47
N LYS A 219 10.84 -34.59 -88.61
CA LYS A 219 10.62 -35.31 -89.89
C LYS A 219 11.80 -36.20 -90.30
N SER A 220 13.02 -35.86 -89.88
CA SER A 220 14.24 -36.61 -90.20
C SER A 220 14.41 -37.91 -89.41
N SER A 221 13.62 -38.14 -88.35
CA SER A 221 13.80 -39.26 -87.43
C SER A 221 12.55 -39.48 -86.56
N PRO A 222 11.36 -39.73 -87.16
CA PRO A 222 10.13 -39.90 -86.41
C PRO A 222 10.21 -41.13 -85.48
N CYS A 223 9.73 -40.98 -84.25
CA CYS A 223 9.47 -42.09 -83.34
C CYS A 223 8.14 -41.89 -82.60
N ASP A 224 7.51 -42.99 -82.22
CA ASP A 224 6.29 -42.95 -81.41
C ASP A 224 6.66 -42.67 -79.94
N PRO A 225 6.18 -41.59 -79.32
CA PRO A 225 6.34 -41.34 -77.88
C PRO A 225 5.78 -42.45 -76.98
N SER A 226 4.90 -43.31 -77.53
CA SER A 226 4.33 -44.48 -76.86
C SER A 226 5.22 -45.72 -76.94
N HIS A 227 6.40 -45.63 -77.58
CA HIS A 227 7.36 -46.73 -77.63
C HIS A 227 7.67 -47.23 -76.21
N PRO A 228 7.73 -48.56 -75.96
CA PRO A 228 7.90 -49.13 -74.62
C PRO A 228 9.03 -48.50 -73.80
N GLU A 229 10.19 -48.26 -74.42
CA GLU A 229 11.33 -47.64 -73.75
C GLU A 229 11.12 -46.16 -73.34
N ILE A 230 10.38 -45.40 -74.14
CA ILE A 230 10.06 -43.98 -73.85
C ILE A 230 8.96 -43.91 -72.78
N ALA A 231 7.96 -44.80 -72.88
CA ALA A 231 6.91 -44.96 -71.90
C ALA A 231 7.46 -45.39 -70.52
N ALA A 232 8.46 -46.27 -70.49
CA ALA A 232 9.13 -46.68 -69.26
C ALA A 232 9.85 -45.52 -68.56
N ILE A 233 10.55 -44.65 -69.30
CA ILE A 233 11.19 -43.45 -68.75
C ILE A 233 10.13 -42.50 -68.17
N LYS A 234 9.05 -42.25 -68.91
CA LYS A 234 7.93 -41.42 -68.44
C LYS A 234 7.32 -41.95 -67.14
N ALA A 235 7.12 -43.27 -67.04
CA ALA A 235 6.58 -43.91 -65.85
C ALA A 235 7.51 -43.78 -64.64
N ARG A 236 8.83 -43.95 -64.83
CA ARG A 236 9.84 -43.77 -63.78
C ARG A 236 9.91 -42.31 -63.30
N ILE A 237 9.95 -41.34 -64.22
CA ILE A 237 9.89 -39.91 -63.89
C ILE A 237 8.66 -39.61 -63.03
N LYS A 238 7.47 -40.03 -63.47
CA LYS A 238 6.22 -39.80 -62.74
C LYS A 238 6.23 -40.43 -61.34
N THR A 239 6.83 -41.59 -61.19
CA THR A 239 6.95 -42.28 -59.90
C THR A 239 7.85 -41.50 -58.94
N ILE A 240 9.02 -41.05 -59.41
CA ILE A 240 9.94 -40.27 -58.58
C ILE A 240 9.38 -38.88 -58.27
N GLU A 241 8.66 -38.25 -59.21
CA GLU A 241 7.94 -36.99 -58.99
C GLU A 241 6.88 -37.13 -57.89
N ALA A 242 6.03 -38.16 -57.96
CA ALA A 242 5.03 -38.43 -56.92
C ALA A 242 5.66 -38.66 -55.54
N ASN A 243 6.80 -39.35 -55.50
CA ASN A 243 7.59 -39.58 -54.29
C ASN A 243 8.16 -38.26 -53.72
N VAL A 244 8.75 -37.42 -54.58
CA VAL A 244 9.28 -36.09 -54.22
C VAL A 244 8.17 -35.19 -53.69
N ASP A 245 7.01 -35.17 -54.34
CA ASP A 245 5.86 -34.36 -53.95
C ASP A 245 5.25 -34.83 -52.62
N GLY A 246 5.16 -36.16 -52.41
CA GLY A 246 4.76 -36.74 -51.13
C GLY A 246 5.71 -36.31 -49.98
N LEU A 247 7.02 -36.38 -50.22
CA LEU A 247 8.02 -35.99 -49.21
C LEU A 247 8.01 -34.47 -48.94
N LYS A 248 7.76 -33.62 -49.95
CA LYS A 248 7.53 -32.18 -49.76
C LYS A 248 6.31 -31.92 -48.89
N ALA A 249 5.20 -32.59 -49.16
CA ALA A 249 3.98 -32.45 -48.37
C ALA A 249 4.19 -32.88 -46.91
N GLU A 250 4.91 -33.97 -46.66
CA GLU A 250 5.28 -34.39 -45.30
C GLU A 250 6.14 -33.35 -44.58
N LEU A 251 7.10 -32.74 -45.28
CA LEU A 251 8.01 -31.75 -44.69
C LEU A 251 7.28 -30.45 -44.33
N GLU A 252 6.38 -29.98 -45.20
CA GLU A 252 5.53 -28.82 -44.92
C GLU A 252 4.51 -29.11 -43.81
N GLY A 253 3.94 -30.31 -43.77
CA GLY A 253 3.08 -30.75 -42.66
C GLY A 253 3.81 -30.78 -41.31
N ALA A 254 5.06 -31.26 -41.28
CA ALA A 254 5.89 -31.27 -40.08
C ALA A 254 6.29 -29.85 -39.62
N LYS A 255 6.60 -28.95 -40.56
CA LYS A 255 6.84 -27.53 -40.24
C LYS A 255 5.60 -26.86 -39.65
N ALA A 256 4.43 -27.08 -40.25
CA ALA A 256 3.16 -26.53 -39.78
C ALA A 256 2.82 -27.05 -38.37
N ALA A 257 2.99 -28.35 -38.11
CA ALA A 257 2.76 -28.93 -36.78
C ALA A 257 3.70 -28.34 -35.72
N LYS A 258 4.99 -28.15 -36.05
CA LYS A 258 5.96 -27.52 -35.14
C LYS A 258 5.64 -26.05 -34.88
N ALA A 259 5.18 -25.33 -35.90
CA ALA A 259 4.73 -23.94 -35.76
C ALA A 259 3.47 -23.83 -34.90
N ALA A 260 2.51 -24.73 -35.08
CA ALA A 260 1.29 -24.79 -34.26
C ALA A 260 1.61 -25.09 -32.78
N ALA A 261 2.49 -26.05 -32.51
CA ALA A 261 2.92 -26.35 -31.14
C ALA A 261 3.64 -25.16 -30.48
N ALA A 262 4.52 -24.46 -31.21
CA ALA A 262 5.19 -23.26 -30.71
C ALA A 262 4.21 -22.10 -30.47
N ALA A 263 3.19 -21.94 -31.32
CA ALA A 263 2.14 -20.95 -31.14
C ALA A 263 1.28 -21.26 -29.91
N GLU A 264 0.94 -22.52 -29.68
CA GLU A 264 0.19 -22.96 -28.49
C GLU A 264 1.00 -22.71 -27.20
N GLU A 265 2.29 -23.04 -27.18
CA GLU A 265 3.17 -22.78 -26.04
C GLU A 265 3.31 -21.27 -25.76
N SER A 266 3.47 -20.46 -26.82
CA SER A 266 3.49 -18.99 -26.69
C SER A 266 2.17 -18.43 -26.16
N ALA A 267 1.02 -18.96 -26.60
CA ALA A 267 -0.29 -18.53 -26.13
C ALA A 267 -0.50 -18.88 -24.64
N ARG A 268 -0.06 -20.07 -24.21
CA ARG A 268 -0.08 -20.46 -22.80
C ARG A 268 0.81 -19.55 -21.94
N ALA A 269 2.00 -19.19 -22.43
CA ALA A 269 2.89 -18.26 -21.73
C ALA A 269 2.27 -16.86 -21.58
N GLN A 270 1.65 -16.34 -22.65
CA GLN A 270 0.95 -15.04 -22.60
C GLN A 270 -0.26 -15.06 -21.65
N ALA A 271 -1.03 -16.15 -21.64
CA ALA A 271 -2.15 -16.30 -20.72
C ALA A 271 -1.68 -16.33 -19.25
N ALA A 272 -0.56 -17.01 -18.98
CA ALA A 272 0.04 -17.05 -17.65
C ALA A 272 0.57 -15.65 -17.22
N GLU A 273 1.21 -14.91 -18.12
CA GLU A 273 1.68 -13.54 -17.83
C GLU A 273 0.50 -12.58 -17.57
N ALA A 274 -0.58 -12.68 -18.35
CA ALA A 274 -1.78 -11.88 -18.15
C ALA A 274 -2.49 -12.20 -16.81
N ASP A 275 -2.55 -13.48 -16.42
CA ASP A 275 -3.10 -13.89 -15.13
C ASP A 275 -2.23 -13.38 -13.96
N CYS A 276 -0.90 -13.48 -14.08
CA CYS A 276 0.05 -12.92 -13.12
C CYS A 276 -0.14 -11.40 -12.92
N GLU A 277 -0.24 -10.61 -14.01
CA GLU A 277 -0.47 -9.17 -13.91
C GLU A 277 -1.87 -8.84 -13.36
N ASN A 278 -2.89 -9.64 -13.67
CA ASN A 278 -4.23 -9.47 -13.07
C ASN A 278 -4.18 -9.65 -11.54
N TRP A 279 -3.51 -10.69 -11.06
CA TRP A 279 -3.31 -10.90 -9.62
C TRP A 279 -2.53 -9.76 -8.96
N LYS A 280 -1.48 -9.28 -9.61
CA LYS A 280 -0.71 -8.14 -9.13
C LYS A 280 -1.59 -6.89 -9.00
N GLN A 281 -2.43 -6.60 -9.99
CA GLN A 281 -3.36 -5.46 -9.91
C GLN A 281 -4.36 -5.60 -8.77
N LYS A 282 -4.94 -6.79 -8.57
CA LYS A 282 -5.86 -7.05 -7.45
C LYS A 282 -5.20 -6.84 -6.09
N LEU A 283 -3.98 -7.34 -5.90
CA LEU A 283 -3.24 -7.23 -4.65
C LEU A 283 -2.67 -5.82 -4.45
N ALA A 284 -2.29 -5.13 -5.53
CA ALA A 284 -1.71 -3.80 -5.48
C ALA A 284 -2.63 -2.77 -4.81
N VAL A 285 -3.95 -2.94 -4.86
CA VAL A 285 -4.92 -2.08 -4.16
C VAL A 285 -4.67 -2.01 -2.64
N TYR A 286 -4.06 -3.05 -2.06
CA TYR A 286 -3.77 -3.14 -0.62
C TYR A 286 -2.32 -2.81 -0.26
N THR A 287 -1.45 -2.62 -1.26
CA THR A 287 -0.09 -2.10 -1.09
C THR A 287 0.03 -0.64 -1.53
N GLU A 288 -0.82 -0.20 -2.44
CA GLU A 288 -0.83 1.10 -3.12
C GLU A 288 -2.26 1.68 -3.15
N GLY A 289 -2.39 3.00 -3.00
CA GLY A 289 -3.69 3.69 -3.04
C GLY A 289 -4.41 3.80 -1.70
N ASP A 290 -5.73 3.98 -1.75
CA ASP A 290 -6.55 4.38 -0.58
C ASP A 290 -6.84 3.23 0.39
N LYS A 291 -6.77 1.99 -0.08
CA LYS A 291 -6.91 0.78 0.74
C LYS A 291 -5.55 0.23 1.22
N ALA A 292 -4.46 0.95 0.98
CA ALA A 292 -3.13 0.46 1.29
C ALA A 292 -2.94 0.25 2.80
N ILE A 293 -2.65 -0.99 3.21
CA ILE A 293 -2.62 -1.42 4.61
C ILE A 293 -1.50 -0.74 5.40
N TYR A 294 -0.40 -0.35 4.75
CA TYR A 294 0.69 0.37 5.44
C TYR A 294 0.23 1.71 6.05
N ARG A 295 -0.80 2.36 5.46
CA ARG A 295 -1.38 3.61 5.99
C ARG A 295 -2.17 3.38 7.28
N CYS A 296 -2.60 2.15 7.51
CA CYS A 296 -3.41 1.77 8.66
C CYS A 296 -2.61 1.47 9.92
N VAL A 297 -1.30 1.23 9.80
CA VAL A 297 -0.43 0.90 10.95
C VAL A 297 -0.43 2.01 12.00
N SER A 298 -0.52 3.27 11.56
CA SER A 298 -0.56 4.47 12.40
C SER A 298 -1.89 5.23 12.30
N ALA A 299 -2.99 4.56 11.93
CA ALA A 299 -4.29 5.19 11.91
C ALA A 299 -4.71 5.63 13.32
N ASP A 300 -5.46 6.73 13.40
CA ASP A 300 -6.10 7.12 14.66
C ASP A 300 -7.27 6.19 15.01
N ASP A 301 -7.74 6.27 16.25
CA ASP A 301 -8.81 5.42 16.76
C ASP A 301 -10.12 5.55 15.96
N ALA A 302 -10.35 6.67 15.27
CA ALA A 302 -11.53 6.91 14.44
C ALA A 302 -11.47 6.17 13.09
N ASN A 303 -10.27 6.02 12.52
CA ASN A 303 -10.06 5.33 11.25
C ASN A 303 -9.75 3.84 11.40
N MET A 304 -9.41 3.36 12.60
CA MET A 304 -9.13 1.95 12.89
C MET A 304 -10.23 0.96 12.39
N PRO A 305 -11.54 1.24 12.53
CA PRO A 305 -12.58 0.36 11.99
C PRO A 305 -12.55 0.23 10.46
N VAL A 306 -12.30 1.34 9.74
CA VAL A 306 -12.19 1.32 8.27
C VAL A 306 -10.96 0.52 7.85
N CYS A 307 -9.85 0.73 8.55
CA CYS A 307 -8.62 -0.02 8.34
C CYS A 307 -8.78 -1.52 8.59
N LYS A 308 -9.55 -1.90 9.61
CA LYS A 308 -9.89 -3.30 9.87
C LYS A 308 -10.67 -3.93 8.72
N ASN A 309 -11.64 -3.21 8.16
CA ASN A 309 -12.38 -3.70 7.00
C ASN A 309 -11.46 -3.91 5.79
N ASN A 310 -10.58 -2.94 5.48
CA ASN A 310 -9.61 -3.10 4.39
C ASN A 310 -8.68 -4.30 4.61
N TYR A 311 -8.24 -4.52 5.86
CA TYR A 311 -7.43 -5.68 6.22
C TYR A 311 -8.19 -7.00 6.02
N ASP A 312 -9.47 -7.08 6.43
CA ASP A 312 -10.28 -8.29 6.28
C ASP A 312 -10.55 -8.62 4.81
N GLU A 313 -10.75 -7.60 3.97
CA GLU A 313 -10.83 -7.77 2.52
C GLU A 313 -9.50 -8.29 1.94
N ALA A 314 -8.36 -7.74 2.40
CA ALA A 314 -7.03 -8.21 1.99
C ALA A 314 -6.76 -9.65 2.42
N VAL A 315 -7.14 -10.04 3.64
CA VAL A 315 -7.07 -11.43 4.13
C VAL A 315 -7.88 -12.35 3.22
N SER A 316 -9.12 -11.98 2.92
CA SER A 316 -10.00 -12.78 2.05
C SER A 316 -9.41 -12.94 0.64
N LEU A 317 -8.83 -11.87 0.07
CA LEU A 317 -8.17 -11.93 -1.23
C LEU A 317 -6.91 -12.80 -1.19
N MET A 318 -6.13 -12.75 -0.11
CA MET A 318 -4.96 -13.59 0.07
C MET A 318 -5.32 -15.07 0.20
N GLU A 319 -6.45 -15.41 0.84
CA GLU A 319 -6.98 -16.78 0.87
C GLU A 319 -7.41 -17.28 -0.52
N GLU A 320 -7.92 -16.40 -1.38
CA GLU A 320 -8.20 -16.72 -2.79
C GLU A 320 -6.89 -16.92 -3.57
N PHE A 321 -5.93 -16.01 -3.40
CA PHE A 321 -4.62 -16.07 -4.04
C PHE A 321 -3.88 -17.38 -3.71
N GLN A 322 -3.96 -17.86 -2.46
CA GLN A 322 -3.35 -19.12 -2.02
C GLN A 322 -3.83 -20.36 -2.78
N LYS A 323 -4.98 -20.30 -3.46
CA LYS A 323 -5.53 -21.40 -4.28
C LYS A 323 -4.99 -21.39 -5.72
N THR A 324 -4.17 -20.41 -6.07
CA THR A 324 -3.61 -20.24 -7.41
C THR A 324 -2.23 -20.92 -7.55
N PRO A 325 -1.78 -21.23 -8.78
CA PRO A 325 -0.42 -21.72 -9.01
C PRO A 325 0.66 -20.73 -8.53
N TRP A 326 0.37 -19.43 -8.56
CA TRP A 326 1.29 -18.36 -8.15
C TRP A 326 1.59 -18.34 -6.66
N ALA A 327 0.81 -19.04 -5.83
CA ALA A 327 1.08 -19.13 -4.40
C ALA A 327 2.34 -19.96 -4.09
N VAL A 328 2.64 -20.95 -4.94
CA VAL A 328 3.80 -21.85 -4.78
C VAL A 328 5.03 -21.27 -5.48
N GLU A 329 4.85 -20.78 -6.71
CA GLU A 329 5.90 -20.18 -7.52
C GLU A 329 5.44 -18.82 -8.04
N PRO A 330 5.59 -17.74 -7.24
CA PRO A 330 5.18 -16.41 -7.66
C PRO A 330 5.97 -15.98 -8.89
N CYS A 331 5.26 -15.45 -9.89
CA CYS A 331 5.92 -14.74 -10.98
C CYS A 331 6.71 -13.54 -10.43
N GLY A 332 7.79 -13.14 -11.11
CA GLY A 332 8.66 -12.05 -10.64
C GLY A 332 7.93 -10.72 -10.40
N ALA A 333 6.82 -10.47 -11.11
CA ALA A 333 6.01 -9.27 -10.93
C ALA A 333 5.25 -9.25 -9.58
N LEU A 334 4.96 -10.41 -8.98
CA LEU A 334 4.23 -10.54 -7.72
C LEU A 334 5.12 -10.55 -6.49
N THR A 335 6.41 -10.88 -6.63
CA THR A 335 7.30 -11.14 -5.50
C THR A 335 7.39 -9.95 -4.53
N SER A 336 7.53 -8.71 -5.05
CA SER A 336 7.57 -7.51 -4.20
C SER A 336 6.21 -7.22 -3.58
N THR A 337 5.13 -7.25 -4.35
CA THR A 337 3.77 -6.98 -3.86
C THR A 337 3.36 -7.93 -2.74
N LEU A 338 3.64 -9.22 -2.86
CA LEU A 338 3.35 -10.21 -1.82
C LEU A 338 4.18 -9.98 -0.56
N SER A 339 5.48 -9.70 -0.72
CA SER A 339 6.38 -9.40 0.38
C SER A 339 5.91 -8.16 1.16
N ASP A 340 5.59 -7.08 0.44
CA ASP A 340 5.12 -5.83 1.04
C ASP A 340 3.76 -6.01 1.71
N LEU A 341 2.81 -6.67 1.04
CA LEU A 341 1.47 -6.90 1.58
C LEU A 341 1.51 -7.73 2.86
N ASN A 342 2.24 -8.85 2.87
CA ASN A 342 2.39 -9.68 4.07
C ASN A 342 2.97 -8.87 5.23
N ARG A 343 4.06 -8.13 4.99
CA ARG A 343 4.67 -7.26 6.01
C ARG A 343 3.68 -6.22 6.54
N TYR A 344 2.89 -5.59 5.66
CA TYR A 344 1.90 -4.60 6.08
C TYR A 344 0.76 -5.22 6.88
N MET A 345 0.27 -6.39 6.46
CA MET A 345 -0.75 -7.14 7.17
C MET A 345 -0.29 -7.56 8.57
N ASP A 346 0.94 -8.04 8.72
CA ASP A 346 1.51 -8.41 10.02
C ASP A 346 1.64 -7.20 10.95
N ASN A 347 2.19 -6.09 10.43
CA ASN A 347 2.32 -4.85 11.20
C ASN A 347 0.96 -4.27 11.61
N PHE A 348 -0.02 -4.29 10.70
CA PHE A 348 -1.36 -3.82 11.00
C PHE A 348 -2.04 -4.70 12.04
N LYS A 349 -1.93 -6.04 11.93
CA LYS A 349 -2.52 -6.96 12.90
C LYS A 349 -2.06 -6.65 14.32
N ALA A 350 -0.75 -6.46 14.53
CA ALA A 350 -0.22 -6.11 15.84
C ALA A 350 -0.73 -4.74 16.35
N SER A 351 -0.82 -3.74 15.46
CA SER A 351 -1.36 -2.42 15.79
C SER A 351 -2.85 -2.50 16.17
N TYR A 352 -3.64 -3.25 15.39
CA TYR A 352 -5.06 -3.44 15.61
C TYR A 352 -5.35 -4.23 16.88
N ASP A 353 -4.60 -5.28 17.19
CA ASP A 353 -4.78 -6.05 18.43
C ASP A 353 -4.56 -5.16 19.67
N ASN A 354 -3.53 -4.29 19.64
CA ASN A 354 -3.31 -3.29 20.69
C ASN A 354 -4.45 -2.27 20.77
N TYR A 355 -4.91 -1.76 19.62
CA TYR A 355 -6.08 -0.89 19.57
C TYR A 355 -7.31 -1.58 20.16
N ALA A 356 -7.62 -2.80 19.74
CA ALA A 356 -8.78 -3.57 20.17
C ALA A 356 -8.74 -3.84 21.67
N GLN A 357 -7.57 -4.16 22.23
CA GLN A 357 -7.41 -4.31 23.68
C GLN A 357 -7.67 -2.98 24.41
N ARG A 358 -7.09 -1.86 23.95
CA ARG A 358 -7.34 -0.53 24.55
C ARG A 358 -8.80 -0.13 24.42
N ALA A 359 -9.43 -0.38 23.27
CA ALA A 359 -10.83 -0.10 23.02
C ALA A 359 -11.75 -0.98 23.89
N ALA A 360 -11.41 -2.25 24.10
CA ALA A 360 -12.13 -3.14 25.00
C ALA A 360 -12.02 -2.68 26.46
N VAL A 361 -10.82 -2.30 26.92
CA VAL A 361 -10.61 -1.73 28.26
C VAL A 361 -11.36 -0.40 28.41
N ALA A 362 -11.29 0.49 27.43
CA ALA A 362 -12.02 1.75 27.43
C ALA A 362 -13.54 1.52 27.45
N LYS A 363 -14.04 0.53 26.71
CA LYS A 363 -15.45 0.13 26.74
C LYS A 363 -15.86 -0.45 28.09
N ALA A 364 -15.03 -1.31 28.69
CA ALA A 364 -15.30 -1.89 30.01
C ALA A 364 -15.28 -0.84 31.13
N ASN A 365 -14.43 0.18 31.02
CA ASN A 365 -14.35 1.30 31.97
C ASN A 365 -15.34 2.42 31.68
N ARG A 366 -16.10 2.35 30.58
CA ARG A 366 -17.09 3.37 30.24
C ARG A 366 -18.35 3.17 31.06
N GLY A 367 -18.68 4.16 31.88
CA GLY A 367 -19.99 4.24 32.52
C GLY A 367 -21.08 4.71 31.54
N GLU A 368 -22.27 4.93 32.07
CA GLU A 368 -23.45 5.28 31.28
C GLU A 368 -24.03 6.62 31.71
N ILE A 369 -24.69 7.30 30.78
CA ILE A 369 -25.58 8.42 31.11
C ILE A 369 -27.00 7.95 30.83
N VAL A 370 -27.81 7.91 31.88
CA VAL A 370 -29.20 7.45 31.83
C VAL A 370 -30.14 8.61 32.10
N PHE A 371 -31.37 8.51 31.60
CA PHE A 371 -32.34 9.60 31.66
C PHE A 371 -33.71 9.10 32.16
N SER A 372 -34.49 10.02 32.71
CA SER A 372 -35.84 9.77 33.22
C SER A 372 -36.72 11.02 33.05
N ARG A 373 -38.04 10.81 33.07
CA ARG A 373 -39.04 11.88 33.14
C ARG A 373 -39.24 12.44 34.55
N GLU A 374 -38.77 11.70 35.55
CA GLU A 374 -38.86 12.05 36.97
C GLU A 374 -37.45 12.11 37.59
N PRO A 375 -37.27 12.78 38.75
CA PRO A 375 -36.00 12.79 39.48
C PRO A 375 -35.45 11.38 39.68
N ILE A 376 -34.14 11.22 39.47
CA ILE A 376 -33.46 9.93 39.54
C ILE A 376 -32.80 9.79 40.90
N ASP A 377 -33.14 8.71 41.64
CA ASP A 377 -32.35 8.25 42.77
C ASP A 377 -31.06 7.60 42.24
N PRO A 378 -29.87 8.15 42.52
CA PRO A 378 -28.61 7.62 42.00
C PRO A 378 -28.26 6.22 42.53
N GLU A 379 -28.76 5.84 43.71
CA GLU A 379 -28.48 4.53 44.31
C GLU A 379 -29.41 3.44 43.74
N ASN A 380 -30.63 3.82 43.34
CA ASN A 380 -31.62 2.90 42.76
C ASN A 380 -32.37 3.55 41.59
N PRO A 381 -31.71 3.70 40.42
CA PRO A 381 -32.30 4.38 39.28
C PRO A 381 -33.44 3.53 38.69
N THR A 382 -34.65 4.11 38.64
CA THR A 382 -35.86 3.47 38.11
C THR A 382 -36.52 4.35 37.04
N SER A 383 -37.47 3.79 36.30
CA SER A 383 -38.26 4.51 35.26
C SER A 383 -37.40 5.17 34.16
N LEU A 384 -36.24 4.56 33.87
CA LEU A 384 -35.29 5.06 32.89
C LEU A 384 -35.85 4.97 31.45
N THR A 385 -35.56 5.98 30.65
CA THR A 385 -35.99 6.05 29.25
C THR A 385 -35.03 6.92 28.44
N ALA A 386 -34.83 6.57 27.18
CA ALA A 386 -34.09 7.38 26.21
C ALA A 386 -35.02 8.05 25.18
N GLN A 387 -36.34 7.97 25.38
CA GLN A 387 -37.34 8.43 24.42
C GLN A 387 -38.26 9.44 25.11
N PHE A 388 -38.27 10.67 24.59
CA PHE A 388 -38.97 11.82 25.15
C PHE A 388 -39.87 12.49 24.11
N LYS A 389 -40.92 13.14 24.58
CA LYS A 389 -41.73 14.05 23.77
C LYS A 389 -41.28 15.49 24.00
N ALA A 390 -41.45 16.35 23.00
CA ALA A 390 -41.20 17.77 23.17
C ALA A 390 -42.07 18.33 24.32
N GLY A 391 -41.42 18.94 25.31
CA GLY A 391 -42.05 19.42 26.54
C GLY A 391 -42.02 18.44 27.71
N ASP A 392 -41.57 17.20 27.54
CA ASP A 392 -41.30 16.29 28.66
C ASP A 392 -40.20 16.89 29.55
N HIS A 393 -40.31 16.68 30.86
CA HIS A 393 -39.20 16.91 31.78
C HIS A 393 -38.12 15.86 31.58
N ILE A 394 -36.85 16.26 31.73
CA ILE A 394 -35.69 15.41 31.45
C ILE A 394 -34.68 15.54 32.59
N TYR A 395 -34.55 14.47 33.35
CA TYR A 395 -33.55 14.27 34.39
C TYR A 395 -32.46 13.34 33.87
N GLY A 396 -31.20 13.67 34.12
CA GLY A 396 -30.05 12.86 33.72
C GLY A 396 -29.23 12.42 34.93
N LEU A 397 -28.69 11.21 34.86
CA LEU A 397 -27.72 10.67 35.81
C LEU A 397 -26.51 10.20 35.03
N ILE A 398 -25.38 10.86 35.26
CA ILE A 398 -24.09 10.44 34.73
C ILE A 398 -23.52 9.43 35.72
N ARG A 399 -23.21 8.22 35.26
CA ARG A 399 -22.54 7.18 36.05
C ARG A 399 -21.18 6.88 35.45
N THR A 400 -20.21 6.63 36.30
CA THR A 400 -18.85 6.22 35.95
C THR A 400 -18.54 4.88 36.60
N THR A 401 -17.55 4.16 36.08
CA THR A 401 -17.06 2.91 36.70
C THR A 401 -16.05 3.15 37.83
N LYS A 402 -15.61 4.41 37.97
CA LYS A 402 -14.57 4.85 38.90
C LYS A 402 -14.99 6.16 39.57
N PRO A 403 -14.55 6.41 40.81
CA PRO A 403 -14.80 7.69 41.48
C PRO A 403 -14.23 8.87 40.70
N TRP A 404 -14.86 10.05 40.85
CA TRP A 404 -14.36 11.27 40.22
C TRP A 404 -12.94 11.64 40.65
N SER A 405 -12.55 11.37 41.90
CA SER A 405 -11.18 11.58 42.41
C SER A 405 -10.14 10.79 41.61
N GLU A 406 -10.45 9.54 41.23
CA GLU A 406 -9.57 8.70 40.43
C GLU A 406 -9.49 9.18 38.98
N ILE A 407 -10.63 9.57 38.39
CA ILE A 407 -10.70 10.06 37.01
C ILE A 407 -9.89 11.35 36.86
N TYR A 408 -10.09 12.31 37.77
CA TYR A 408 -9.47 13.63 37.69
C TYR A 408 -8.09 13.72 38.36
N LYS A 409 -7.71 12.69 39.14
CA LYS A 409 -6.48 12.66 39.95
C LYS A 409 -6.38 13.87 40.89
N LYS A 410 -7.49 14.18 41.56
CA LYS A 410 -7.63 15.33 42.46
C LYS A 410 -8.47 14.95 43.68
N ASP A 411 -8.08 15.48 44.83
CA ASP A 411 -8.71 15.12 46.11
C ASP A 411 -9.54 16.26 46.72
N SER A 412 -9.48 17.47 46.13
CA SER A 412 -10.14 18.67 46.68
C SER A 412 -11.17 19.32 45.77
N SER A 413 -10.98 19.26 44.45
CA SER A 413 -12.01 19.67 43.48
C SER A 413 -11.77 19.08 42.10
N ALA A 414 -12.84 18.90 41.31
CA ALA A 414 -12.76 18.48 39.91
C ALA A 414 -13.76 19.27 39.07
N ASP A 415 -13.35 19.64 37.84
CA ASP A 415 -14.23 20.31 36.88
C ASP A 415 -14.71 19.25 35.88
N VAL A 416 -15.93 18.74 36.10
CA VAL A 416 -16.55 17.73 35.25
C VAL A 416 -17.01 18.40 33.96
N MET A 417 -16.42 18.00 32.82
CA MET A 417 -16.78 18.51 31.51
C MET A 417 -17.72 17.52 30.82
N VAL A 418 -18.95 17.95 30.59
CA VAL A 418 -19.98 17.22 29.85
C VAL A 418 -20.07 17.82 28.45
N ASN A 419 -19.59 17.08 27.45
CA ASN A 419 -19.77 17.41 26.06
C ASN A 419 -21.22 17.12 25.67
N VAL A 420 -21.82 18.02 24.89
CA VAL A 420 -23.20 17.87 24.44
C VAL A 420 -23.26 18.05 22.93
N ARG A 421 -23.96 17.14 22.25
CA ARG A 421 -24.30 17.24 20.83
C ARG A 421 -25.80 17.19 20.64
N ILE A 422 -26.30 18.04 19.75
CA ILE A 422 -27.68 18.00 19.27
C ILE A 422 -27.64 17.72 17.76
N ASP A 423 -28.29 16.65 17.32
CA ASP A 423 -28.27 16.18 15.93
C ASP A 423 -26.83 16.07 15.38
N GLY A 424 -25.93 15.53 16.18
CA GLY A 424 -24.49 15.38 15.87
C GLY A 424 -23.67 16.68 15.94
N LYS A 425 -24.30 17.85 16.11
CA LYS A 425 -23.60 19.15 16.22
C LYS A 425 -23.24 19.45 17.67
N LYS A 426 -21.96 19.70 17.93
CA LYS A 426 -21.50 20.12 19.27
C LYS A 426 -22.09 21.48 19.62
N ILE A 427 -22.61 21.57 20.85
CA ILE A 427 -22.92 22.86 21.49
C ILE A 427 -21.85 23.17 22.55
N HIS A 428 -22.05 24.24 23.31
CA HIS A 428 -21.14 24.60 24.39
C HIS A 428 -21.05 23.48 25.44
N ALA A 429 -19.82 23.07 25.77
CA ALA A 429 -19.59 22.07 26.81
C ALA A 429 -20.05 22.59 28.17
N GLN A 430 -20.66 21.72 28.95
CA GLN A 430 -21.20 22.04 30.26
C GLN A 430 -20.17 21.67 31.32
N PHE A 431 -19.86 22.57 32.25
CA PHE A 431 -18.92 22.34 33.33
C PHE A 431 -19.65 22.33 34.66
N VAL A 432 -19.39 21.30 35.45
CA VAL A 432 -19.85 21.17 36.82
C VAL A 432 -18.64 20.93 37.72
N LYS A 433 -18.35 21.91 38.57
CA LYS A 433 -17.25 21.83 39.53
C LYS A 433 -17.72 21.19 40.83
N LEU A 434 -17.06 20.10 41.20
CA LEU A 434 -17.20 19.41 42.48
C LEU A 434 -16.20 20.03 43.46
N LYS A 435 -16.66 20.51 44.63
CA LYS A 435 -15.82 21.30 45.56
C LYS A 435 -15.43 20.60 46.86
N ASN A 436 -15.86 19.36 47.07
CA ASN A 436 -15.57 18.64 48.31
C ASN A 436 -15.16 17.17 48.04
N PRO A 437 -14.48 16.52 49.00
CA PRO A 437 -14.05 15.13 48.86
C PRO A 437 -15.20 14.12 48.76
N GLU A 438 -16.34 14.38 49.38
CA GLU A 438 -17.50 13.48 49.37
C GLU A 438 -18.04 13.31 47.95
N LEU A 439 -18.30 14.41 47.25
CA LEU A 439 -18.70 14.43 45.85
C LEU A 439 -17.65 13.76 44.96
N LEU A 440 -16.35 13.97 45.25
CA LEU A 440 -15.28 13.35 44.47
C LEU A 440 -15.19 11.83 44.65
N SER A 441 -15.65 11.30 45.80
CA SER A 441 -15.67 9.86 46.06
C SER A 441 -16.81 9.12 45.36
N GLN A 442 -17.80 9.85 44.83
CA GLN A 442 -18.94 9.28 44.14
C GLN A 442 -18.58 8.80 42.74
N GLN A 443 -19.35 7.82 42.25
CA GLN A 443 -19.29 7.29 40.88
C GLN A 443 -20.46 7.78 40.02
N TYR A 444 -21.08 8.89 40.43
CA TYR A 444 -22.19 9.48 39.72
C TYR A 444 -22.23 11.00 39.86
N LEU A 445 -22.97 11.64 38.96
CA LEU A 445 -23.35 13.05 39.02
C LEU A 445 -24.79 13.19 38.52
N ILE A 446 -25.67 13.77 39.34
CA ILE A 446 -27.00 14.19 38.91
C ILE A 446 -26.82 15.38 37.96
N PHE A 447 -27.25 15.22 36.71
CA PHE A 447 -27.08 16.20 35.64
C PHE A 447 -28.41 16.40 34.92
N GLU A 448 -29.23 17.30 35.47
CA GLU A 448 -30.56 17.63 34.96
C GLU A 448 -30.47 18.40 33.64
N ILE A 449 -31.41 18.17 32.71
CA ILE A 449 -31.41 18.76 31.37
C ILE A 449 -32.58 19.72 31.20
N ALA A 450 -33.80 19.25 31.49
CA ALA A 450 -35.03 20.02 31.45
C ALA A 450 -35.94 19.61 32.62
N PRO A 451 -35.50 19.79 33.88
CA PRO A 451 -36.25 19.34 35.05
C PRO A 451 -37.52 20.17 35.26
N ASP A 452 -38.46 19.63 36.03
CA ASP A 452 -39.51 20.42 36.68
C ASP A 452 -38.84 21.42 37.66
N PRO A 453 -39.07 22.74 37.55
CA PRO A 453 -38.46 23.74 38.43
C PRO A 453 -38.67 23.48 39.93
N ASP A 454 -39.81 22.89 40.33
CA ASP A 454 -40.13 22.62 41.74
C ASP A 454 -39.38 21.40 42.30
N LYS A 455 -38.91 20.51 41.43
CA LYS A 455 -38.13 19.31 41.78
C LYS A 455 -36.66 19.42 41.39
N MET A 456 -36.25 20.55 40.81
CA MET A 456 -34.89 20.77 40.32
C MET A 456 -33.90 20.81 41.49
N THR A 457 -32.83 20.04 41.37
CA THR A 457 -31.74 20.03 42.36
C THR A 457 -30.51 20.79 41.88
N ALA A 458 -30.37 21.03 40.58
CA ALA A 458 -29.36 21.90 40.03
C ALA A 458 -29.37 23.28 40.71
N TYR A 459 -28.18 23.81 41.00
CA TYR A 459 -27.94 25.10 41.67
C TYR A 459 -28.30 25.18 43.17
N SER A 460 -28.90 24.14 43.76
CA SER A 460 -29.25 24.13 45.19
C SER A 460 -28.08 23.76 46.11
N ASN A 461 -27.16 22.90 45.64
CA ASN A 461 -26.00 22.44 46.40
C ASN A 461 -24.81 23.41 46.22
N PRO A 462 -24.31 24.08 47.27
CA PRO A 462 -23.19 25.03 47.18
C PRO A 462 -21.84 24.39 46.81
N ASP A 463 -21.70 23.08 47.02
CA ASP A 463 -20.49 22.31 46.66
C ASP A 463 -20.48 21.85 45.20
N LEU A 464 -21.58 22.11 44.47
CA LEU A 464 -21.75 21.92 43.04
C LEU A 464 -21.81 23.29 42.34
N GLU A 465 -20.74 23.67 41.66
CA GLU A 465 -20.70 24.93 40.90
C GLU A 465 -20.81 24.66 39.40
N TYR A 466 -21.97 24.97 38.85
CA TYR A 466 -22.17 25.01 37.40
C TYR A 466 -21.50 26.24 36.80
N GLY A 467 -20.81 26.05 35.67
CA GLY A 467 -20.14 27.12 34.94
C GLY A 467 -21.10 28.15 34.36
N LEU A 468 -20.53 29.17 33.74
CA LEU A 468 -21.25 30.30 33.15
C LEU A 468 -20.93 30.36 31.65
N SER A 469 -21.97 30.43 30.82
CA SER A 469 -21.87 30.59 29.37
C SER A 469 -21.98 32.05 28.96
N THR A 470 -22.72 32.84 29.76
CA THR A 470 -22.70 34.30 29.76
C THR A 470 -22.83 34.80 31.21
N ALA A 471 -22.83 36.11 31.42
CA ALA A 471 -23.03 36.70 32.75
C ALA A 471 -24.36 36.28 33.43
N THR A 472 -25.37 35.87 32.65
CA THR A 472 -26.70 35.48 33.14
C THR A 472 -27.12 34.05 32.75
N MET A 473 -26.39 33.43 31.82
CA MET A 473 -26.64 32.06 31.38
C MET A 473 -25.76 31.08 32.16
N ARG A 474 -26.39 30.29 33.02
CA ARG A 474 -25.72 29.25 33.80
C ARG A 474 -25.76 27.93 33.05
N GLN A 475 -24.67 27.19 33.08
CA GLN A 475 -24.59 25.84 32.51
C GLN A 475 -25.50 24.86 33.27
N GLY A 476 -25.85 23.74 32.66
CA GLY A 476 -26.86 22.79 33.15
C GLY A 476 -28.25 23.11 32.61
N PRO A 477 -29.33 22.90 33.41
CA PRO A 477 -30.71 23.08 32.96
C PRO A 477 -31.03 24.44 32.31
N ASN A 478 -30.45 25.52 32.82
CA ASN A 478 -30.72 26.88 32.30
C ASN A 478 -30.27 27.00 30.83
N GLU A 479 -29.02 26.68 30.52
CA GLU A 479 -28.54 26.71 29.12
C GLU A 479 -29.15 25.61 28.25
N LEU A 480 -29.28 24.38 28.76
CA LEU A 480 -29.77 23.25 27.96
C LEU A 480 -31.22 23.48 27.49
N THR A 481 -32.11 23.97 28.35
CA THR A 481 -33.47 24.35 27.96
C THR A 481 -33.51 25.48 26.92
N SER A 482 -32.56 26.43 26.98
CA SER A 482 -32.40 27.47 25.94
C SER A 482 -32.04 26.89 24.57
N HIS A 483 -31.23 25.82 24.53
CA HIS A 483 -30.93 25.12 23.29
C HIS A 483 -32.11 24.31 22.78
N LEU A 484 -32.79 23.57 23.67
CA LEU A 484 -33.98 22.78 23.30
C LEU A 484 -35.11 23.66 22.75
N ALA A 485 -35.30 24.87 23.29
CA ALA A 485 -36.29 25.84 22.84
C ALA A 485 -36.12 26.30 21.38
N LYS A 486 -34.93 26.12 20.81
CA LYS A 486 -34.59 26.54 19.42
C LYS A 486 -34.82 25.44 18.39
N LEU A 487 -35.21 24.24 18.83
CA LEU A 487 -35.46 23.12 17.94
C LEU A 487 -36.77 23.33 17.18
N GLY A 488 -36.78 22.85 15.93
CA GLY A 488 -37.98 22.83 15.09
C GLY A 488 -38.84 21.60 15.39
N PRO A 489 -40.02 21.48 14.74
CA PRO A 489 -40.79 20.24 14.74
C PRO A 489 -39.98 19.07 14.19
N GLY A 490 -40.08 17.89 14.80
CA GLY A 490 -39.42 16.68 14.33
C GLY A 490 -38.92 15.78 15.45
N SER A 491 -37.91 14.98 15.11
CA SER A 491 -37.20 14.09 16.03
C SER A 491 -35.75 14.53 16.10
N HIS A 492 -35.27 14.83 17.30
CA HIS A 492 -33.92 15.33 17.56
C HIS A 492 -33.16 14.40 18.49
N THR A 493 -31.87 14.22 18.25
CA THR A 493 -31.00 13.46 19.15
C THR A 493 -30.21 14.39 20.05
N LEU A 494 -30.09 14.02 21.33
CA LEU A 494 -29.24 14.68 22.31
C LEU A 494 -28.25 13.64 22.83
N GLU A 495 -26.96 13.88 22.60
CA GLU A 495 -25.87 12.99 23.03
C GLU A 495 -24.99 13.72 24.04
N LEU A 496 -24.68 13.03 25.14
CA LEU A 496 -23.83 13.52 26.20
C LEU A 496 -22.64 12.58 26.37
N ASP A 497 -21.45 13.14 26.58
CA ASP A 497 -20.28 12.37 26.99
C ASP A 497 -19.42 13.14 27.99
N VAL A 498 -18.85 12.42 28.96
CA VAL A 498 -17.83 12.95 29.85
C VAL A 498 -16.48 12.43 29.40
N SER A 499 -15.65 13.33 28.89
CA SER A 499 -14.35 13.01 28.34
C SER A 499 -13.23 13.78 29.06
N TYR A 500 -12.15 13.09 29.42
CA TYR A 500 -10.98 13.66 30.08
C TYR A 500 -9.70 13.04 29.53
N TYR A 501 -8.74 13.87 29.09
CA TYR A 501 -7.50 13.47 28.42
C TYR A 501 -7.70 12.40 27.32
N GLY A 502 -8.68 12.61 26.44
CA GLY A 502 -8.97 11.71 25.31
C GLY A 502 -9.69 10.41 25.69
N THR A 503 -9.96 10.17 26.97
CA THR A 503 -10.75 9.02 27.43
C THR A 503 -12.18 9.45 27.72
N THR A 504 -13.15 8.75 27.12
CA THR A 504 -14.58 8.92 27.45
C THR A 504 -14.96 8.00 28.61
N TRP A 505 -15.30 8.60 29.74
CA TRP A 505 -15.58 7.94 31.01
C TRP A 505 -17.05 7.58 31.21
N SER A 506 -17.94 8.32 30.56
CA SER A 506 -19.38 8.05 30.55
C SER A 506 -19.98 8.62 29.27
N ALA A 507 -20.97 7.94 28.70
CA ALA A 507 -21.71 8.44 27.56
C ALA A 507 -23.14 7.93 27.57
N GLY A 508 -24.05 8.69 26.97
CA GLY A 508 -25.43 8.29 26.76
C GLY A 508 -26.12 9.29 25.84
N GLY A 509 -27.26 8.89 25.31
CA GLY A 509 -28.06 9.76 24.45
C GLY A 509 -29.54 9.46 24.57
N LEU A 510 -30.33 10.44 24.18
CA LEU A 510 -31.79 10.37 24.14
C LEU A 510 -32.32 10.96 22.84
N THR A 511 -33.57 10.66 22.54
CA THR A 511 -34.32 11.25 21.43
C THR A 511 -35.51 12.02 21.97
N ILE A 512 -35.74 13.22 21.44
CA ILE A 512 -36.90 14.06 21.74
C ILE A 512 -37.70 14.25 20.45
N ALA A 513 -38.95 13.82 20.45
CA ALA A 513 -39.84 13.94 19.29
C ALA A 513 -41.06 14.82 19.60
N GLY A 514 -41.42 15.72 18.70
CA GLY A 514 -42.64 16.50 18.85
C GLY A 514 -42.78 17.61 17.82
N ASN A 515 -43.94 18.26 17.84
CA ASN A 515 -44.28 19.33 16.90
C ASN A 515 -44.04 20.73 17.45
N ASP A 516 -43.78 20.86 18.76
CA ASP A 516 -43.59 22.15 19.41
C ASP A 516 -42.58 22.04 20.57
N PHE A 517 -41.46 22.75 20.43
CA PHE A 517 -40.40 22.85 21.44
C PHE A 517 -40.48 24.15 22.26
N GLN A 518 -41.46 25.04 22.02
CA GLN A 518 -41.63 26.28 22.76
C GLN A 518 -41.99 26.08 24.24
N ASN A 519 -42.44 24.88 24.62
CA ASN A 519 -42.57 24.50 26.02
C ASN A 519 -41.23 24.61 26.77
N TYR A 520 -40.10 24.30 26.10
CA TYR A 520 -38.78 24.49 26.69
C TYR A 520 -38.38 25.97 26.79
N ALA A 521 -38.95 26.87 25.97
CA ALA A 521 -38.73 28.31 26.13
C ALA A 521 -39.37 28.82 27.44
N LYS A 522 -40.61 28.40 27.72
CA LYS A 522 -41.29 28.73 28.99
C LYS A 522 -40.55 28.15 30.19
N LEU A 523 -40.11 26.90 30.07
CA LEU A 523 -39.32 26.24 31.12
C LEU A 523 -37.99 26.96 31.34
N HIS A 524 -37.29 27.33 30.27
CA HIS A 524 -36.08 28.13 30.33
C HIS A 524 -36.31 29.43 31.09
N ASP A 525 -37.37 30.18 30.79
CA ASP A 525 -37.69 31.43 31.49
C ASP A 525 -37.95 31.21 33.00
N GLN A 526 -38.60 30.11 33.37
CA GLN A 526 -38.84 29.75 34.78
C GLN A 526 -37.51 29.45 35.49
N ILE A 527 -36.67 28.61 34.90
CA ILE A 527 -35.36 28.26 35.45
C ILE A 527 -34.46 29.50 35.53
N ALA A 528 -34.40 30.31 34.47
CA ALA A 528 -33.59 31.52 34.43
C ALA A 528 -34.01 32.53 35.51
N LYS A 529 -35.31 32.68 35.78
CA LYS A 529 -35.81 33.48 36.91
C LYS A 529 -35.35 32.93 38.26
N GLY A 530 -35.42 31.61 38.47
CA GLY A 530 -34.91 30.97 39.69
C GLY A 530 -33.40 31.18 39.86
N VAL A 531 -32.61 31.00 38.79
CA VAL A 531 -31.17 31.28 38.78
C VAL A 531 -30.91 32.75 39.13
N ALA A 532 -31.61 33.69 38.50
CA ALA A 532 -31.48 35.12 38.80
C ALA A 532 -31.81 35.46 40.26
N GLN A 533 -32.81 34.80 40.86
CA GLN A 533 -33.16 34.95 42.28
C GLN A 533 -32.09 34.39 43.23
N SER A 534 -31.22 33.50 42.76
CA SER A 534 -30.12 32.92 43.55
C SER A 534 -28.81 33.72 43.47
N VAL A 535 -28.73 34.73 42.58
CA VAL A 535 -27.50 35.50 42.38
C VAL A 535 -27.10 36.24 43.66
N THR A 536 -25.84 36.07 44.06
CA THR A 536 -25.18 36.80 45.15
C THR A 536 -23.95 37.52 44.61
N LEU A 537 -23.36 38.40 45.42
CA LEU A 537 -22.07 38.98 45.07
C LEU A 537 -20.99 37.89 45.15
N PRO A 538 -20.11 37.73 44.13
CA PRO A 538 -19.02 36.77 44.21
C PRO A 538 -18.17 36.98 45.47
N ALA A 539 -17.84 35.88 46.16
CA ALA A 539 -17.09 35.93 47.41
C ALA A 539 -15.69 36.56 47.21
N ALA A 540 -15.25 37.33 48.20
CA ALA A 540 -13.89 37.87 48.22
C ALA A 540 -12.87 36.72 48.33
N ARG A 541 -11.94 36.66 47.39
CA ARG A 541 -10.80 35.74 47.40
C ARG A 541 -9.50 36.38 47.90
N MET A 542 -9.52 37.70 48.08
CA MET A 542 -8.47 38.47 48.73
C MET A 542 -9.09 39.53 49.66
N THR A 543 -8.55 39.68 50.86
CA THR A 543 -8.95 40.76 51.79
C THR A 543 -7.86 41.82 51.83
N ASN A 544 -8.06 42.95 51.15
CA ASN A 544 -7.18 44.12 51.23
C ASN A 544 -8.02 45.40 51.25
N LYS A 545 -8.25 45.94 52.46
CA LYS A 545 -9.14 47.09 52.68
C LYS A 545 -8.67 48.36 51.99
N SER A 546 -7.36 48.61 51.97
CA SER A 546 -6.78 49.81 51.32
C SER A 546 -6.96 49.76 49.81
N MET A 547 -6.68 48.60 49.20
CA MET A 547 -6.88 48.41 47.76
C MET A 547 -8.36 48.49 47.39
N ALA A 548 -9.25 47.87 48.17
CA ALA A 548 -10.70 47.97 47.96
C ALA A 548 -11.21 49.42 48.06
N ALA A 549 -10.65 50.23 48.97
CA ALA A 549 -10.97 51.67 49.06
C ALA A 549 -10.50 52.44 47.81
N LYS A 550 -9.27 52.20 47.32
CA LYS A 550 -8.79 52.82 46.07
C LYS A 550 -9.63 52.38 44.85
N MET A 551 -10.03 51.10 44.78
CA MET A 551 -10.94 50.60 43.74
C MET A 551 -12.30 51.29 43.79
N ARG A 552 -12.87 51.52 44.98
CA ARG A 552 -14.12 52.27 45.15
C ARG A 552 -13.99 53.68 44.59
N SER A 553 -12.95 54.42 44.97
CA SER A 553 -12.75 55.79 44.47
C SER A 553 -12.57 55.83 42.94
N LEU A 554 -11.90 54.83 42.34
CA LEU A 554 -11.79 54.72 40.88
C LEU A 554 -13.13 54.47 40.19
N LEU A 555 -14.02 53.70 40.82
CA LEU A 555 -15.37 53.45 40.31
C LEU A 555 -16.26 54.69 40.45
N GLU A 556 -16.21 55.39 41.58
CA GLU A 556 -16.92 56.67 41.80
C GLU A 556 -16.50 57.70 40.75
N ASN A 557 -15.19 57.82 40.50
CA ASN A 557 -14.66 58.68 39.43
C ASN A 557 -15.10 58.24 38.02
N ALA A 558 -15.41 56.96 37.84
CA ALA A 558 -15.96 56.41 36.59
C ALA A 558 -17.50 56.54 36.50
N GLY A 559 -18.14 57.27 37.42
CA GLY A 559 -19.57 57.55 37.40
C GLY A 559 -20.44 56.51 38.11
N TRP A 560 -19.85 55.64 38.93
CA TRP A 560 -20.63 54.72 39.76
C TRP A 560 -21.24 55.45 40.96
N GLU A 561 -22.53 55.24 41.17
CA GLU A 561 -23.28 55.74 42.32
C GLU A 561 -23.72 54.59 43.23
N ASP A 562 -23.96 54.88 44.51
CA ASP A 562 -24.49 53.93 45.52
C ASP A 562 -23.76 52.57 45.55
N ILE A 563 -22.43 52.59 45.62
CA ILE A 563 -21.61 51.37 45.74
C ILE A 563 -21.77 50.77 47.14
N HIS A 564 -22.49 49.65 47.22
CA HIS A 564 -22.76 48.92 48.45
C HIS A 564 -21.51 48.16 48.94
N ARG A 565 -20.87 47.36 48.08
CA ARG A 565 -19.76 46.46 48.46
C ARG A 565 -18.80 46.20 47.29
N ILE A 566 -17.52 45.98 47.59
CA ILE A 566 -16.53 45.52 46.62
C ILE A 566 -15.84 44.27 47.19
N ASN A 567 -15.87 43.18 46.42
CA ASN A 567 -15.15 41.96 46.73
C ASN A 567 -14.06 41.75 45.69
N ILE A 568 -12.79 41.65 46.11
CA ILE A 568 -11.69 41.28 45.22
C ILE A 568 -11.83 39.78 44.93
N VAL A 569 -12.12 39.42 43.67
CA VAL A 569 -12.51 38.04 43.29
C VAL A 569 -11.33 37.20 42.80
N ASP A 570 -10.20 37.83 42.51
CA ASP A 570 -8.94 37.14 42.27
C ASP A 570 -8.20 36.85 43.58
N LYS A 571 -7.47 35.73 43.60
CA LYS A 571 -6.63 35.34 44.75
C LYS A 571 -5.31 36.11 44.80
N ASP A 572 -4.81 36.52 43.64
CA ASP A 572 -3.55 37.25 43.47
C ASP A 572 -3.57 38.05 42.15
N TRP A 573 -2.54 38.85 41.92
CA TRP A 573 -2.32 39.57 40.68
C TRP A 573 -1.99 38.64 39.51
N TRP A 574 -2.65 38.86 38.39
CA TRP A 574 -2.27 38.29 37.10
C TRP A 574 -1.18 39.15 36.46
N LEU A 575 -0.17 38.53 35.85
CA LEU A 575 0.93 39.22 35.18
C LEU A 575 0.70 39.24 33.67
N ASP A 576 0.62 40.44 33.10
CA ASP A 576 0.53 40.62 31.66
C ASP A 576 1.94 40.76 31.07
N ARG A 577 2.24 39.89 30.12
CA ARG A 577 3.57 39.83 29.49
C ARG A 577 3.47 40.24 28.03
N ILE A 578 4.54 40.85 27.51
CA ILE A 578 4.55 41.42 26.15
C ILE A 578 4.26 40.37 25.07
N SER A 579 4.81 39.16 25.18
CA SER A 579 4.69 38.13 24.12
C SER A 579 4.56 36.70 24.67
N GLY A 580 4.00 36.56 25.89
CA GLY A 580 3.85 35.27 26.56
C GLY A 580 5.16 34.66 27.11
N GLY A 581 5.04 33.54 27.83
CA GLY A 581 6.20 32.83 28.40
C GLY A 581 7.01 33.66 29.40
N ASN A 582 8.33 33.74 29.21
CA ASN A 582 9.26 34.46 30.09
C ASN A 582 9.55 35.92 29.66
N SER A 583 8.76 36.50 28.75
CA SER A 583 8.98 37.88 28.32
C SER A 583 8.76 38.89 29.46
N PRO A 584 9.31 40.12 29.37
CA PRO A 584 9.11 41.14 30.39
C PRO A 584 7.64 41.37 30.75
N VAL A 585 7.40 41.64 32.03
CA VAL A 585 6.07 42.00 32.55
C VAL A 585 5.77 43.43 32.12
N LYS A 586 4.66 43.61 31.41
CA LYS A 586 4.16 44.91 30.94
C LYS A 586 3.28 45.57 32.00
N SER A 587 2.38 44.79 32.59
CA SER A 587 1.44 45.23 33.61
C SER A 587 1.05 44.05 34.49
N ARG A 588 0.28 44.34 35.53
CA ARG A 588 -0.47 43.34 36.27
C ARG A 588 -1.90 43.78 36.42
N HIS A 589 -2.82 42.83 36.55
CA HIS A 589 -4.22 43.11 36.78
C HIS A 589 -4.85 42.24 37.86
N ILE A 590 -5.95 42.74 38.39
CA ILE A 590 -6.76 42.05 39.38
C ILE A 590 -8.23 42.42 39.19
N ALA A 591 -9.12 41.44 39.32
CA ALA A 591 -10.56 41.62 39.21
C ALA A 591 -11.23 41.79 40.59
N ALA A 592 -12.21 42.69 40.65
CA ALA A 592 -13.09 42.85 41.79
C ALA A 592 -14.55 42.96 41.34
N ALA A 593 -15.46 42.30 42.04
CA ALA A 593 -16.89 42.46 41.85
C ALA A 593 -17.38 43.66 42.68
N ALA A 594 -17.92 44.68 42.00
CA ALA A 594 -18.48 45.87 42.63
C ALA A 594 -20.01 45.79 42.59
N LEU A 595 -20.63 45.71 43.77
CA LEU A 595 -22.08 45.76 43.99
C LEU A 595 -22.51 47.21 44.18
N ALA A 596 -23.44 47.66 43.37
CA ALA A 596 -24.03 48.99 43.44
C ALA A 596 -25.54 48.93 43.22
N ARG A 597 -26.20 50.09 43.30
CA ARG A 597 -27.63 50.23 43.03
C ARG A 597 -27.87 51.33 42.02
N ASP A 598 -28.75 51.05 41.06
CA ASP A 598 -29.26 52.02 40.08
C ASP A 598 -30.80 52.04 40.11
N ALA A 599 -31.41 52.72 39.12
CA ALA A 599 -32.87 52.79 38.96
C ALA A 599 -33.52 51.40 38.78
N ASP A 600 -32.78 50.44 38.22
CA ASP A 600 -33.23 49.07 37.95
C ASP A 600 -32.95 48.12 39.13
N GLY A 601 -32.42 48.64 40.25
CA GLY A 601 -32.17 47.88 41.48
C GLY A 601 -30.70 47.60 41.76
N TYR A 602 -30.43 46.58 42.59
CA TYR A 602 -29.06 46.18 42.91
C TYR A 602 -28.46 45.35 41.78
N TYR A 603 -27.18 45.57 41.50
CA TYR A 603 -26.43 44.83 40.50
C TYR A 603 -24.96 44.77 40.88
N TYR A 604 -24.22 43.80 40.33
CA TYR A 604 -22.76 43.88 40.31
C TYR A 604 -22.21 43.89 38.89
N LYS A 605 -21.00 44.43 38.73
CA LYS A 605 -20.13 44.16 37.58
C LYS A 605 -18.79 43.66 38.08
N VAL A 606 -18.15 42.78 37.31
CA VAL A 606 -16.74 42.44 37.53
C VAL A 606 -15.90 43.52 36.86
N CYS A 607 -15.12 44.25 37.65
CA CYS A 607 -14.28 45.34 37.22
C CYS A 607 -12.82 44.90 37.30
N THR A 608 -12.06 45.14 36.23
CA THR A 608 -10.64 44.82 36.17
C THR A 608 -9.81 46.08 36.40
N PHE A 609 -8.87 45.99 37.34
CA PHE A 609 -7.97 47.07 37.69
C PHE A 609 -6.54 46.69 37.32
N HIS A 610 -5.81 47.60 36.68
CA HIS A 610 -4.43 47.37 36.22
C HIS A 610 -3.44 48.26 36.96
N GLN A 611 -2.19 47.79 36.99
CA GLN A 611 -1.01 48.60 37.28
C GLN A 611 0.06 48.32 36.24
N ASP A 612 0.52 49.38 35.57
CA ASP A 612 1.58 49.25 34.58
C ASP A 612 2.94 49.06 35.25
N LYS A 613 3.84 48.34 34.60
CA LYS A 613 5.22 48.20 35.05
C LYS A 613 5.98 49.49 34.75
N LEU A 614 6.57 50.08 35.79
CA LEU A 614 7.37 51.30 35.65
C LEU A 614 8.82 50.98 35.27
N LEU A 615 9.51 51.94 34.65
CA LEU A 615 10.95 51.86 34.36
C LEU A 615 11.80 51.64 35.62
N THR A 616 11.30 52.06 36.79
CA THR A 616 11.94 51.85 38.10
C THR A 616 11.89 50.41 38.60
N GLY A 617 11.21 49.52 37.88
CA GLY A 617 10.96 48.14 38.31
C GLY A 617 9.78 47.98 39.26
N GLY A 618 9.15 49.08 39.72
CA GLY A 618 7.90 49.05 40.49
C GLY A 618 6.65 48.86 39.63
N PHE A 619 5.48 48.80 40.29
CA PHE A 619 4.18 48.91 39.63
C PHE A 619 3.59 50.30 39.89
N GLY A 620 2.99 50.89 38.85
CA GLY A 620 2.42 52.23 38.88
C GLY A 620 1.10 52.32 39.65
N GLU A 621 0.39 53.43 39.47
CA GLU A 621 -0.91 53.62 40.10
C GLU A 621 -1.95 52.62 39.58
N LEU A 622 -2.90 52.29 40.46
CA LEU A 622 -4.05 51.47 40.11
C LEU A 622 -5.01 52.30 39.26
N TYR A 623 -5.46 51.76 38.14
CA TYR A 623 -6.52 52.35 37.32
C TYR A 623 -7.58 51.32 36.93
N LEU A 624 -8.81 51.78 36.74
CA LEU A 624 -9.90 50.97 36.22
C LEU A 624 -9.73 50.83 34.70
N SER A 625 -9.57 49.59 34.25
CA SER A 625 -9.26 49.28 32.84
C SER A 625 -10.44 48.69 32.08
N HIS A 626 -11.33 47.99 32.78
CA HIS A 626 -12.46 47.29 32.18
C HIS A 626 -13.59 47.13 33.18
N GLN A 627 -14.83 47.14 32.68
CA GLN A 627 -16.05 46.89 33.43
C GLN A 627 -16.87 45.86 32.65
N GLY A 628 -17.16 44.73 33.28
CA GLY A 628 -17.96 43.67 32.68
C GLY A 628 -19.45 44.00 32.63
N ASP A 629 -20.22 43.00 32.20
CA ASP A 629 -21.68 43.11 32.07
C ASP A 629 -22.38 43.31 33.42
N ARG A 630 -23.53 43.99 33.37
CA ARG A 630 -24.42 44.20 34.52
C ARG A 630 -25.08 42.87 34.90
N VAL A 631 -24.88 42.44 36.15
CA VAL A 631 -25.55 41.26 36.72
C VAL A 631 -26.52 41.71 37.81
N PRO A 632 -27.84 41.58 37.61
CA PRO A 632 -28.83 41.91 38.64
C PRO A 632 -28.66 41.06 39.90
N VAL A 633 -28.76 41.69 41.08
CA VAL A 633 -28.71 41.01 42.38
C VAL A 633 -30.02 41.28 43.13
N PRO A 634 -30.77 40.24 43.53
CA PRO A 634 -31.95 40.43 44.37
C PRO A 634 -31.60 41.15 45.67
N LYS A 635 -32.46 42.10 46.09
CA LYS A 635 -32.25 42.86 47.33
C LYS A 635 -32.02 41.96 48.56
N ALA A 636 -32.68 40.79 48.61
CA ALA A 636 -32.52 39.81 49.69
C ALA A 636 -31.12 39.16 49.74
N ASN A 637 -30.32 39.29 48.68
CA ASN A 637 -29.03 38.63 48.51
C ASN A 637 -27.83 39.59 48.59
N ILE A 638 -28.02 40.90 48.74
CA ILE A 638 -26.91 41.90 48.70
C ILE A 638 -25.86 41.71 49.81
N ASN A 639 -26.20 41.00 50.88
CA ASN A 639 -25.34 40.72 52.02
C ASN A 639 -24.93 39.25 52.13
N LYS A 640 -25.46 38.38 51.26
CA LYS A 640 -25.00 37.00 51.10
C LYS A 640 -23.76 37.02 50.22
#